data_AF-A0A098G830-F1
#
_entry.id   AF-A0A098G830-F1
#
_cell.length_a   1.000
_cell.length_b   1.000
_cell.length_c   1.000
_cell.angle_alpha   90.00
_cell.angle_beta   90.00
_cell.angle_gamma   90.00
#
_symmetry.space_group_name_H-M   'P 1'
#
loop_
_entity.id
_entity.type
_entity.pdbx_description
1 polymer ?
#
loop_
_entity_poly.entity_id
_entity_poly.type
_entity_poly.pdbx_seq_one_letter_code
_entity_poly.pdbx_strand_id
1 'polypeptide(L)'
;MPKNALYNVITAAIFNQSTAVLPDGVTLSKCKNNKGANYFLFELSPDNGFAIDNLTLKNHHLSVYENPLSSVDKSQYHYTAVFEDGESREYRLHVYFNYRDYCLWEPKLSLILPENKFVPVESKEHSDAFRTLAHIATNKLIDYLRATQNTVISNLQRGNESLEAQASLLSKKLDDNRAEYIACIRRLIDAHEELKKYVNNVQPVLSTVRYYKNLCDQLSLITESPIIATRIEENKAEPSATILLSDAKSDISDLKSEGTNTRVKKRSILDEVIKNLKERFLAYNEATEEQKPSLLVACFNELILYEMDVEDIGDFALLKLDIEEEGKKLLELFLIKKQYEKAEKLAPFYYLLTDNIFHLAMRRSPEDVGLLSFLLKNQIIPFDYKNFVIKEVSYSSLMAYYFEADISTPAKINSLDVLIKNGVSLMTLDKSGLPFAATLLSQPGHPLRPILERNAELTLDNPVFYKQLNSVLRVLASQSTCSKERKAQLTELIVSTNAALEAVSRKREISRLSHLPKAELNGGILKSDKARGLIDRLKLDPDIAGLEKTIQQKVITILKASKANRPKTKKSLGCIAQVNLDKYQEQLVNIDEHQLPTFERLKELFLTQQRNVIHFLELWDNLKDITTQGSRRISAKERNAIKGRQQQIINELGALTKKLYLPLQDLLKQDVLKSIDELEKTSSELAKTRERLEKTRNELARIREGIEKARNELAKTKEGIEKVKEEKKESEKQQVNAARASQSGLFASSDKPGSDAQSAIPQAGP
;
A
#
# COMPACT_ATOMS: atom_id res chain seq x y z
N MET A 1 -7.14 -2.76 -18.61
CA MET A 1 -7.19 -3.93 -17.71
C MET A 1 -8.46 -4.72 -17.99
N PRO A 2 -8.45 -6.07 -17.91
CA PRO A 2 -9.69 -6.83 -18.01
C PRO A 2 -10.63 -6.42 -16.88
N LYS A 3 -11.91 -6.21 -17.22
CA LYS A 3 -12.99 -5.94 -16.26
C LYS A 3 -13.13 -7.12 -15.31
N ASN A 4 -13.74 -6.89 -14.15
CA ASN A 4 -14.07 -7.94 -13.20
C ASN A 4 -14.83 -9.11 -13.87
N ALA A 5 -14.31 -10.33 -13.73
CA ALA A 5 -14.88 -11.50 -14.39
C ALA A 5 -16.35 -11.76 -14.02
N LEU A 6 -16.74 -11.62 -12.75
CA LEU A 6 -18.14 -11.76 -12.34
C LEU A 6 -19.02 -10.67 -12.95
N TYR A 7 -18.52 -9.44 -13.06
CA TYR A 7 -19.27 -8.36 -13.71
C TYR A 7 -19.56 -8.69 -15.18
N ASN A 8 -18.60 -9.29 -15.89
CA ASN A 8 -18.79 -9.72 -17.29
C ASN A 8 -19.81 -10.86 -17.39
N VAL A 9 -19.76 -11.84 -16.47
CA VAL A 9 -20.75 -12.93 -16.39
C VAL A 9 -22.15 -12.36 -16.16
N ILE A 10 -22.32 -11.47 -15.18
CA ILE A 10 -23.61 -10.84 -14.90
C ILE A 10 -24.11 -10.08 -16.12
N THR A 11 -23.24 -9.32 -16.79
CA THR A 11 -23.62 -8.58 -17.99
C THR A 11 -24.10 -9.51 -19.11
N ALA A 12 -23.32 -10.54 -19.44
CA ALA A 12 -23.54 -11.38 -20.62
C ALA A 12 -24.62 -12.46 -20.42
N ALA A 13 -24.68 -13.07 -19.24
CA ALA A 13 -25.50 -14.25 -18.98
C ALA A 13 -26.74 -13.99 -18.11
N ILE A 14 -26.83 -12.84 -17.44
CA ILE A 14 -27.92 -12.55 -16.49
C ILE A 14 -28.67 -11.29 -16.89
N PHE A 15 -28.01 -10.13 -16.84
CA PHE A 15 -28.65 -8.84 -17.03
C PHE A 15 -29.18 -8.63 -18.46
N ASN A 16 -28.44 -9.10 -19.47
CA ASN A 16 -28.87 -9.00 -20.87
C ASN A 16 -29.78 -10.16 -21.32
N GLN A 17 -30.02 -11.18 -20.46
CA GLN A 17 -30.85 -12.33 -20.80
C GLN A 17 -32.19 -12.26 -20.06
N SER A 18 -33.29 -12.14 -20.80
CA SER A 18 -34.64 -12.05 -20.25
C SER A 18 -35.15 -13.34 -19.59
N THR A 19 -34.42 -14.45 -19.71
CA THR A 19 -34.78 -15.77 -19.15
C THR A 19 -34.01 -16.15 -17.88
N ALA A 20 -33.08 -15.31 -17.41
CA ALA A 20 -32.28 -15.62 -16.23
C ALA A 20 -33.14 -15.54 -14.95
N VAL A 21 -33.30 -16.67 -14.27
CA VAL A 21 -34.01 -16.76 -12.98
C VAL A 21 -32.99 -16.60 -11.85
N LEU A 22 -33.09 -15.50 -11.10
CA LEU A 22 -32.28 -15.26 -9.91
C LEU A 22 -32.81 -16.10 -8.72
N PRO A 23 -31.95 -16.39 -7.71
CA PRO A 23 -32.40 -17.00 -6.46
C PRO A 23 -33.52 -16.20 -5.79
N ASP A 24 -34.42 -16.91 -5.11
CA ASP A 24 -35.57 -16.32 -4.41
C ASP A 24 -35.15 -15.17 -3.48
N GLY A 25 -35.90 -14.07 -3.54
CA GLY A 25 -35.68 -12.93 -2.66
C GLY A 25 -34.47 -12.06 -3.01
N VAL A 26 -33.91 -12.21 -4.22
CA VAL A 26 -32.83 -11.37 -4.75
C VAL A 26 -33.32 -10.50 -5.90
N THR A 27 -33.07 -9.19 -5.82
CA THR A 27 -33.34 -8.25 -6.92
C THR A 27 -32.03 -7.74 -7.50
N LEU A 28 -31.93 -7.64 -8.82
CA LEU A 28 -30.73 -7.15 -9.51
C LEU A 28 -30.99 -5.76 -10.12
N SER A 29 -30.12 -4.81 -9.82
CA SER A 29 -30.09 -3.50 -10.46
C SER A 29 -28.69 -3.12 -10.91
N LYS A 30 -28.61 -2.26 -11.94
CA LYS A 30 -27.35 -1.69 -12.42
C LYS A 30 -27.25 -0.25 -11.94
N CYS A 31 -26.19 0.06 -11.19
CA CYS A 31 -26.02 1.33 -10.48
C CYS A 31 -24.69 2.00 -10.84
N LYS A 32 -24.58 3.28 -10.47
CA LYS A 32 -23.33 4.06 -10.51
C LYS A 32 -23.03 4.60 -9.12
N ASN A 33 -21.78 4.53 -8.70
CA ASN A 33 -21.36 5.09 -7.42
C ASN A 33 -21.10 6.61 -7.55
N ASN A 34 -20.77 7.26 -6.43
CA ASN A 34 -20.49 8.70 -6.38
C ASN A 34 -19.28 9.14 -7.23
N LYS A 35 -18.44 8.19 -7.67
CA LYS A 35 -17.29 8.42 -8.57
C LYS A 35 -17.61 8.07 -10.04
N GLY A 36 -18.87 7.75 -10.35
CA GLY A 36 -19.32 7.36 -11.69
C GLY A 36 -18.97 5.92 -12.10
N ALA A 37 -18.40 5.09 -11.22
CA ALA A 37 -18.08 3.71 -11.53
C ALA A 37 -19.34 2.84 -11.56
N ASN A 38 -19.48 2.03 -12.60
CA ASN A 38 -20.61 1.11 -12.74
C ASN A 38 -20.43 -0.12 -11.84
N TYR A 39 -21.54 -0.57 -11.27
CA TYR A 39 -21.61 -1.82 -10.52
C TYR A 39 -23.00 -2.44 -10.62
N PHE A 40 -23.08 -3.74 -10.41
CA PHE A 40 -24.34 -4.43 -10.17
C PHE A 40 -24.61 -4.51 -8.68
N LEU A 41 -25.85 -4.24 -8.30
CA LEU A 41 -26.36 -4.31 -6.94
C LEU A 41 -27.39 -5.44 -6.88
N PHE A 42 -27.12 -6.43 -6.02
CA PHE A 42 -28.08 -7.46 -5.66
C PHE A 42 -28.64 -7.14 -4.29
N GLU A 43 -29.88 -6.67 -4.20
CA GLU A 43 -30.53 -6.52 -2.90
C GLU A 43 -30.91 -7.90 -2.39
N LEU A 44 -30.58 -8.16 -1.13
CA LEU A 44 -30.83 -9.43 -0.48
C LEU A 44 -32.04 -9.25 0.45
N SER A 45 -32.89 -10.27 0.52
CA SER A 45 -34.07 -10.24 1.38
C SER A 45 -33.67 -10.03 2.84
N PRO A 46 -34.14 -8.95 3.50
CA PRO A 46 -33.86 -8.74 4.91
C PRO A 46 -34.51 -9.87 5.71
N ASP A 47 -33.69 -10.69 6.35
CA ASP A 47 -34.16 -11.62 7.38
C ASP A 47 -34.65 -10.76 8.57
N ASN A 48 -35.97 -10.58 8.64
CA ASN A 48 -36.61 -9.83 9.72
C ASN A 48 -36.22 -10.45 11.08
N GLY A 49 -35.45 -9.71 11.89
CA GLY A 49 -35.07 -10.10 13.25
C GLY A 49 -33.60 -10.48 13.47
N PHE A 50 -32.72 -10.23 12.50
CA PHE A 50 -31.28 -10.39 12.75
C PHE A 50 -30.74 -9.28 13.68
N ALA A 51 -30.09 -9.69 14.77
CA ALA A 51 -29.41 -8.79 15.68
C ALA A 51 -28.07 -9.37 16.15
N ILE A 52 -27.03 -8.52 16.17
CA ILE A 52 -25.77 -8.79 16.86
C ILE A 52 -25.70 -7.78 18.01
N ASP A 53 -25.87 -8.26 19.23
CA ASP A 53 -25.95 -7.45 20.44
C ASP A 53 -27.01 -6.35 20.34
N ASN A 54 -26.60 -5.08 20.33
CA ASN A 54 -27.51 -3.93 20.20
C ASN A 54 -27.75 -3.51 18.73
N LEU A 55 -27.17 -4.19 17.75
CA LEU A 55 -27.25 -3.84 16.33
C LEU A 55 -28.26 -4.72 15.60
N THR A 56 -29.33 -4.12 15.08
CA THR A 56 -30.38 -4.81 14.31
C THR A 56 -30.18 -4.57 12.81
N LEU A 57 -30.20 -5.63 12.01
CA LEU A 57 -30.05 -5.52 10.54
C LEU A 57 -31.29 -4.88 9.92
N LYS A 58 -31.08 -3.84 9.12
CA LYS A 58 -32.13 -3.14 8.36
C LYS A 58 -32.21 -3.62 6.92
N ASN A 59 -31.08 -3.62 6.25
CA ASN A 59 -30.96 -4.04 4.87
C ASN A 59 -29.54 -4.51 4.61
N HIS A 60 -29.40 -5.27 3.53
CA HIS A 60 -28.11 -5.75 3.07
C HIS A 60 -28.17 -6.05 1.57
N HIS A 61 -27.01 -6.00 0.94
CA HIS A 61 -26.87 -6.22 -0.48
C HIS A 61 -25.48 -6.74 -0.82
N LEU A 62 -25.35 -7.27 -2.03
CA LEU A 62 -24.08 -7.62 -2.63
C LEU A 62 -23.80 -6.70 -3.82
N SER A 63 -22.58 -6.20 -3.91
CA SER A 63 -22.14 -5.33 -5.01
C SER A 63 -21.01 -5.97 -5.82
N VAL A 64 -21.12 -5.94 -7.15
CA VAL A 64 -20.09 -6.37 -8.09
C VAL A 64 -19.70 -5.20 -8.98
N TYR A 65 -18.50 -4.65 -8.77
CA TYR A 65 -18.00 -3.50 -9.52
C TYR A 65 -17.38 -3.90 -10.86
N GLU A 66 -17.58 -3.07 -11.90
CA GLU A 66 -17.02 -3.26 -13.23
C GLU A 66 -15.49 -3.29 -13.22
N ASN A 67 -14.91 -2.33 -12.48
CA ASN A 67 -13.49 -2.23 -12.22
C ASN A 67 -13.27 -2.24 -10.71
N PRO A 68 -12.21 -2.89 -10.20
CA PRO A 68 -11.86 -2.81 -8.79
C PRO A 68 -11.69 -1.35 -8.36
N LEU A 69 -12.19 -1.00 -7.17
CA LEU A 69 -12.27 0.38 -6.68
C LEU A 69 -10.90 1.03 -6.40
N SER A 70 -9.81 0.25 -6.42
CA SER A 70 -8.43 0.72 -6.47
C SER A 70 -7.55 -0.27 -7.27
N SER A 71 -6.39 0.19 -7.76
CA SER A 71 -5.38 -0.67 -8.40
C SER A 71 -4.82 -1.77 -7.48
N VAL A 72 -5.07 -1.65 -6.17
CA VAL A 72 -4.63 -2.57 -5.12
C VAL A 72 -5.78 -3.50 -4.67
N ASP A 73 -7.03 -3.23 -5.07
CA ASP A 73 -8.19 -3.99 -4.60
C ASP A 73 -8.42 -5.24 -5.46
N LYS A 74 -8.03 -6.42 -4.96
CA LYS A 74 -8.23 -7.72 -5.63
C LYS A 74 -9.65 -8.28 -5.43
N SER A 75 -10.57 -7.47 -4.92
CA SER A 75 -11.93 -7.89 -4.63
C SER A 75 -12.75 -8.14 -5.88
N GLN A 76 -13.51 -9.21 -5.89
CA GLN A 76 -14.45 -9.51 -6.97
C GLN A 76 -15.88 -9.08 -6.63
N TYR A 77 -16.27 -9.11 -5.36
CA TYR A 77 -17.57 -8.61 -4.89
C TYR A 77 -17.50 -8.22 -3.42
N HIS A 78 -18.42 -7.36 -2.98
CA HIS A 78 -18.52 -6.93 -1.58
C HIS A 78 -19.92 -7.16 -1.06
N TYR A 79 -20.01 -7.61 0.19
CA TYR A 79 -21.24 -7.61 0.95
C TYR A 79 -21.31 -6.33 1.79
N THR A 80 -22.46 -5.67 1.76
CA THR A 80 -22.75 -4.48 2.55
C THR A 80 -24.00 -4.72 3.37
N ALA A 81 -23.96 -4.37 4.65
CA ALA A 81 -25.12 -4.40 5.53
C ALA A 81 -25.27 -3.07 6.27
N VAL A 82 -26.52 -2.64 6.49
CA VAL A 82 -26.84 -1.50 7.35
C VAL A 82 -27.52 -2.01 8.61
N PHE A 83 -26.96 -1.64 9.74
CA PHE A 83 -27.48 -1.92 11.07
C PHE A 83 -28.01 -0.64 11.71
N GLU A 84 -29.01 -0.78 12.58
CA GLU A 84 -29.48 0.27 13.48
C GLU A 84 -29.24 -0.17 14.93
N ASP A 85 -28.75 0.73 15.78
CA ASP A 85 -28.67 0.47 17.23
C ASP A 85 -29.94 0.90 18.00
N GLY A 86 -29.98 0.61 19.31
CA GLY A 86 -31.10 1.03 20.18
C GLY A 86 -31.29 2.53 20.35
N GLU A 87 -30.35 3.36 19.86
CA GLU A 87 -30.44 4.83 19.82
C GLU A 87 -30.79 5.34 18.41
N SER A 88 -31.22 4.46 17.51
CA SER A 88 -31.51 4.77 16.10
C SER A 88 -30.33 5.32 15.31
N ARG A 89 -29.10 5.00 15.71
CA ARG A 89 -27.91 5.31 14.93
C ARG A 89 -27.67 4.21 13.90
N GLU A 90 -27.35 4.60 12.67
CA GLU A 90 -27.06 3.67 11.59
C GLU A 90 -25.57 3.34 11.47
N TYR A 91 -25.26 2.08 11.23
CA TYR A 91 -23.92 1.57 11.02
C TYR A 91 -23.86 0.83 9.68
N ARG A 92 -22.78 1.01 8.94
CA ARG A 92 -22.51 0.31 7.69
C ARG A 92 -21.39 -0.68 7.88
N LEU A 93 -21.66 -1.94 7.55
CA LEU A 93 -20.68 -3.01 7.47
C LEU A 93 -20.28 -3.23 6.01
N HIS A 94 -18.98 -3.39 5.76
CA HIS A 94 -18.46 -3.87 4.49
C HIS A 94 -17.57 -5.11 4.68
N VAL A 95 -17.82 -6.13 3.87
CA VAL A 95 -17.03 -7.36 3.80
C VAL A 95 -16.61 -7.61 2.36
N TYR A 96 -15.31 -7.78 2.13
CA TYR A 96 -14.71 -7.80 0.80
C TYR A 96 -14.26 -9.21 0.43
N PHE A 97 -14.68 -9.73 -0.72
CA PHE A 97 -14.34 -11.07 -1.16
C PHE A 97 -13.54 -11.07 -2.46
N ASN A 98 -12.59 -11.99 -2.59
CA ASN A 98 -11.80 -12.19 -3.80
C ASN A 98 -12.46 -13.17 -4.78
N TYR A 99 -11.74 -13.52 -5.84
CA TYR A 99 -12.23 -14.44 -6.88
C TYR A 99 -12.37 -15.90 -6.46
N ARG A 100 -11.84 -16.28 -5.29
CA ARG A 100 -12.00 -17.59 -4.66
C ARG A 100 -13.01 -17.52 -3.50
N ASP A 101 -13.76 -16.42 -3.42
CA ASP A 101 -14.74 -16.16 -2.38
C ASP A 101 -14.13 -16.05 -0.97
N TYR A 102 -12.81 -15.83 -0.86
CA TYR A 102 -12.12 -15.59 0.41
C TYR A 102 -12.26 -14.14 0.84
N CYS A 103 -12.42 -13.93 2.13
CA CYS A 103 -12.49 -12.62 2.74
C CYS A 103 -11.11 -11.97 2.70
N LEU A 104 -10.98 -10.83 2.00
CA LEU A 104 -9.70 -10.16 1.80
C LEU A 104 -9.21 -9.46 3.07
N TRP A 105 -10.13 -8.88 3.84
CA TRP A 105 -9.83 -8.04 5.00
C TRP A 105 -10.76 -8.36 6.16
N GLU A 106 -10.40 -7.89 7.36
CA GLU A 106 -11.37 -7.87 8.45
C GLU A 106 -12.62 -7.05 8.07
N PRO A 107 -13.82 -7.53 8.45
CA PRO A 107 -15.05 -6.78 8.25
C PRO A 107 -14.94 -5.37 8.81
N LYS A 108 -15.32 -4.37 8.01
CA LYS A 108 -15.22 -2.96 8.38
C LYS A 108 -16.59 -2.44 8.77
N LEU A 109 -16.80 -2.20 10.06
CA LEU A 109 -17.97 -1.51 10.58
C LEU A 109 -17.69 -0.01 10.68
N SER A 110 -18.64 0.83 10.28
CA SER A 110 -18.53 2.28 10.37
C SER A 110 -19.85 2.91 10.77
N LEU A 111 -19.83 3.84 11.71
CA LEU A 111 -20.98 4.67 12.06
C LEU A 111 -21.27 5.65 10.92
N ILE A 112 -22.54 5.75 10.53
CA ILE A 112 -23.03 6.70 9.53
C ILE A 112 -23.39 8.01 10.26
N LEU A 113 -22.67 9.08 9.93
CA LEU A 113 -22.93 10.43 10.42
C LEU A 113 -23.74 11.24 9.40
N PRO A 114 -24.37 12.36 9.81
CA PRO A 114 -24.97 13.33 8.90
C PRO A 114 -23.99 13.72 7.78
N GLU A 115 -24.53 14.00 6.59
CA GLU A 115 -23.76 14.33 5.36
C GLU A 115 -22.95 13.17 4.76
N ASN A 116 -23.34 11.89 4.98
CA ASN A 116 -22.64 10.71 4.43
C ASN A 116 -21.17 10.60 4.87
N LYS A 117 -20.85 11.05 6.08
CA LYS A 117 -19.54 10.84 6.69
C LYS A 117 -19.52 9.50 7.44
N PHE A 118 -18.42 8.76 7.31
CA PHE A 118 -18.26 7.44 7.92
C PHE A 118 -17.13 7.45 8.95
N VAL A 119 -17.40 6.96 10.16
CA VAL A 119 -16.40 6.82 11.22
C VAL A 119 -16.20 5.34 11.52
N PRO A 120 -14.98 4.78 11.33
CA PRO A 120 -14.71 3.38 11.67
C PRO A 120 -14.97 3.08 13.14
N VAL A 121 -15.60 1.93 13.41
CA VAL A 121 -15.89 1.44 14.76
C VAL A 121 -15.06 0.17 14.99
N GLU A 122 -14.39 0.08 16.14
CA GLU A 122 -13.68 -1.15 16.51
C GLU A 122 -14.69 -2.26 16.82
N SER A 123 -14.65 -3.34 16.06
CA SER A 123 -15.63 -4.43 16.16
C SER A 123 -14.99 -5.82 16.08
N LYS A 124 -13.76 -5.96 16.59
CA LYS A 124 -13.02 -7.23 16.58
C LYS A 124 -13.77 -8.37 17.25
N GLU A 125 -14.54 -8.06 18.29
CA GLU A 125 -15.35 -9.03 19.04
C GLU A 125 -16.50 -9.62 18.20
N HIS A 126 -16.91 -8.94 17.12
CA HIS A 126 -17.98 -9.37 16.21
C HIS A 126 -17.50 -9.73 14.81
N SER A 127 -16.19 -9.67 14.54
CA SER A 127 -15.61 -9.90 13.21
C SER A 127 -16.07 -11.23 12.60
N ASP A 128 -16.01 -12.33 13.35
CA ASP A 128 -16.43 -13.63 12.82
C ASP A 128 -17.95 -13.75 12.66
N ALA A 129 -18.74 -13.06 13.49
CA ALA A 129 -20.19 -12.98 13.31
C ALA A 129 -20.56 -12.22 12.03
N PHE A 130 -19.88 -11.11 11.74
CA PHE A 130 -20.05 -10.36 10.49
C PHE A 130 -19.61 -11.16 9.26
N ARG A 131 -18.51 -11.92 9.33
CA ARG A 131 -18.10 -12.83 8.25
C ARG A 131 -19.14 -13.93 8.02
N THR A 132 -19.63 -14.52 9.11
CA THR A 132 -20.63 -15.59 9.08
C THR A 132 -21.93 -15.10 8.45
N LEU A 133 -22.42 -13.92 8.87
CA LEU A 133 -23.56 -13.24 8.26
C LEU A 133 -23.35 -13.03 6.75
N ALA A 134 -22.22 -12.43 6.37
CA ALA A 134 -21.92 -12.17 4.97
C ALA A 134 -21.92 -13.44 4.12
N HIS A 135 -21.34 -14.54 4.63
CA HIS A 135 -21.34 -15.83 3.95
C HIS A 135 -22.73 -16.43 3.81
N ILE A 136 -23.52 -16.48 4.89
CA ILE A 136 -24.87 -17.03 4.86
C ILE A 136 -25.78 -16.21 3.94
N ALA A 137 -25.67 -14.89 3.96
CA ALA A 137 -26.49 -14.01 3.14
C ALA A 137 -26.16 -14.11 1.64
N THR A 138 -24.91 -14.46 1.30
CA THR A 138 -24.43 -14.39 -0.09
C THR A 138 -24.19 -15.74 -0.75
N ASN A 139 -24.09 -16.84 0.00
CA ASN A 139 -23.68 -18.14 -0.53
C ASN A 139 -24.52 -18.62 -1.71
N LYS A 140 -25.86 -18.65 -1.60
CA LYS A 140 -26.76 -19.12 -2.67
C LYS A 140 -26.58 -18.31 -3.95
N LEU A 141 -26.46 -16.99 -3.82
CA LEU A 141 -26.26 -16.10 -4.96
C LEU A 141 -24.87 -16.31 -5.58
N ILE A 142 -23.81 -16.39 -4.77
CA ILE A 142 -22.45 -16.61 -5.26
C ILE A 142 -22.32 -17.98 -5.93
N ASP A 143 -22.86 -19.04 -5.34
CA ASP A 143 -22.86 -20.39 -5.92
C ASP A 143 -23.56 -20.39 -7.30
N TYR A 144 -24.70 -19.70 -7.41
CA TYR A 144 -25.40 -19.50 -8.69
C TYR A 144 -24.54 -18.73 -9.71
N LEU A 145 -23.90 -17.62 -9.30
CA LEU A 145 -23.04 -16.83 -10.17
C LEU A 145 -21.81 -17.63 -10.63
N ARG A 146 -21.22 -18.45 -9.74
CA ARG A 146 -20.07 -19.32 -10.04
C ARG A 146 -20.45 -20.45 -10.98
N ALA A 147 -21.59 -21.11 -10.76
CA ALA A 147 -22.10 -22.13 -11.68
C ALA A 147 -22.35 -21.54 -13.08
N THR A 148 -22.91 -20.33 -13.14
CA THR A 148 -23.11 -19.60 -14.40
C THR A 148 -21.79 -19.27 -15.08
N GLN A 149 -20.81 -18.74 -14.33
CA GLN A 149 -19.46 -18.46 -14.81
C GLN A 149 -18.79 -19.72 -15.38
N ASN A 150 -18.83 -20.84 -14.65
CA ASN A 150 -18.25 -22.10 -15.08
C ASN A 150 -18.93 -22.65 -16.34
N THR A 151 -20.24 -22.46 -16.47
CA THR A 151 -20.98 -22.84 -17.69
C THR A 151 -20.52 -22.03 -18.90
N VAL A 152 -20.38 -20.71 -18.76
CA VAL A 152 -19.86 -19.83 -19.83
C VAL A 152 -18.43 -20.24 -20.23
N ILE A 153 -17.55 -20.43 -19.24
CA ILE A 153 -16.16 -20.87 -19.47
C ILE A 153 -16.12 -22.22 -20.19
N SER A 154 -16.90 -23.21 -19.72
CA SER A 154 -16.91 -24.56 -20.31
C SER A 154 -17.40 -24.55 -21.76
N ASN A 155 -18.39 -23.71 -22.07
CA ASN A 155 -18.88 -23.56 -23.45
C ASN A 155 -17.84 -22.92 -24.37
N LEU A 156 -17.12 -21.90 -23.90
CA LEU A 156 -16.02 -21.29 -24.65
C LEU A 156 -14.84 -22.26 -24.85
N GLN A 157 -14.50 -23.03 -23.81
CA GLN A 157 -13.45 -24.05 -23.89
C GLN A 157 -13.80 -25.14 -24.90
N ARG A 158 -15.04 -25.64 -24.91
CA ARG A 158 -15.51 -26.62 -25.91
C ARG A 158 -15.44 -26.05 -27.34
N GLY A 159 -15.78 -24.76 -27.51
CA GLY A 159 -15.61 -24.06 -28.78
C GLY A 159 -14.15 -23.98 -29.22
N ASN A 160 -13.24 -23.70 -28.29
CA ASN A 160 -11.80 -23.70 -28.54
C ASN A 160 -11.28 -25.07 -28.93
N GLU A 161 -11.66 -26.13 -28.21
CA GLU A 161 -11.27 -27.52 -28.54
C GLU A 161 -11.69 -27.90 -29.97
N SER A 162 -12.89 -27.49 -30.39
CA SER A 162 -13.36 -27.73 -31.76
C SER A 162 -12.52 -26.97 -32.80
N LEU A 163 -12.16 -25.72 -32.52
CA LEU A 163 -11.28 -24.92 -33.39
C LEU A 163 -9.85 -25.47 -33.42
N GLU A 164 -9.32 -25.98 -32.30
CA GLU A 164 -7.99 -26.61 -32.24
C GLU A 164 -7.96 -27.92 -33.04
N ALA A 165 -9.02 -28.73 -32.95
CA ALA A 165 -9.18 -29.92 -33.80
C ALA A 165 -9.23 -29.55 -35.29
N GLN A 166 -9.94 -28.48 -35.65
CA GLN A 166 -9.98 -27.99 -37.02
C GLN A 166 -8.61 -27.47 -37.49
N ALA A 167 -7.91 -26.69 -36.66
CA ALA A 167 -6.57 -26.20 -36.95
C ALA A 167 -5.59 -27.37 -37.15
N SER A 168 -5.66 -28.40 -36.31
CA SER A 168 -4.84 -29.61 -36.43
C SER A 168 -5.07 -30.31 -37.77
N LEU A 169 -6.32 -30.47 -38.22
CA LEU A 169 -6.62 -31.06 -39.53
C LEU A 169 -6.07 -30.23 -40.70
N LEU A 170 -6.25 -28.90 -40.66
CA LEU A 170 -5.77 -27.98 -41.70
C LEU A 170 -4.23 -27.96 -41.77
N SER A 171 -3.55 -28.08 -40.62
CA SER A 171 -2.08 -28.10 -40.55
C SER A 171 -1.43 -29.32 -41.24
N LYS A 172 -2.17 -30.44 -41.41
CA LYS A 172 -1.64 -31.66 -42.07
C LYS A 172 -1.35 -31.47 -43.55
N LYS A 173 -2.01 -30.50 -44.20
CA LYS A 173 -1.78 -30.07 -45.59
C LYS A 173 -1.67 -28.55 -45.63
N LEU A 174 -0.65 -28.03 -44.95
CA LEU A 174 -0.50 -26.59 -44.74
C LEU A 174 -0.35 -25.82 -46.04
N ASP A 175 0.31 -26.39 -47.06
CA ASP A 175 0.53 -25.74 -48.35
C ASP A 175 -0.79 -25.48 -49.11
N ASP A 176 -1.73 -26.42 -49.04
CA ASP A 176 -3.05 -26.31 -49.69
C ASP A 176 -4.03 -25.45 -48.87
N ASN A 177 -3.91 -25.48 -47.55
CA ASN A 177 -4.90 -24.91 -46.62
C ASN A 177 -4.42 -23.66 -45.88
N ARG A 178 -3.30 -23.04 -46.29
CA ARG A 178 -2.63 -21.98 -45.53
C ARG A 178 -3.54 -20.83 -45.12
N ALA A 179 -4.35 -20.32 -46.05
CA ALA A 179 -5.27 -19.21 -45.79
C ALA A 179 -6.37 -19.59 -44.78
N GLU A 180 -6.93 -20.80 -44.92
CA GLU A 180 -7.96 -21.32 -44.03
C GLU A 180 -7.40 -21.65 -42.64
N TYR A 181 -6.15 -22.12 -42.57
CA TYR A 181 -5.43 -22.35 -41.32
C TYR A 181 -5.18 -21.04 -40.58
N ILE A 182 -4.67 -19.99 -41.25
CA ILE A 182 -4.48 -18.67 -40.64
C ILE A 182 -5.82 -18.09 -40.16
N ALA A 183 -6.90 -18.23 -40.93
CA ALA A 183 -8.24 -17.81 -40.52
C ALA A 183 -8.73 -18.59 -39.28
N CYS A 184 -8.43 -19.89 -39.20
CA CYS A 184 -8.75 -20.73 -38.04
C CYS A 184 -7.96 -20.28 -36.79
N ILE A 185 -6.65 -20.00 -36.91
CA ILE A 185 -5.84 -19.47 -35.80
C ILE A 185 -6.33 -18.09 -35.35
N ARG A 186 -6.78 -17.21 -36.26
CA ARG A 186 -7.41 -15.92 -35.88
C ARG A 186 -8.68 -16.13 -35.07
N ARG A 187 -9.53 -17.08 -35.45
CA ARG A 187 -10.72 -17.45 -34.64
C ARG A 187 -10.33 -18.00 -33.27
N LEU A 188 -9.25 -18.77 -33.16
CA LEU A 188 -8.71 -19.21 -31.87
C LEU A 188 -8.24 -18.03 -31.01
N ILE A 189 -7.58 -17.03 -31.60
CA ILE A 189 -7.17 -15.81 -30.89
C ILE A 189 -8.41 -15.07 -30.36
N ASP A 190 -9.42 -14.85 -31.20
CA ASP A 190 -10.65 -14.15 -30.81
C ASP A 190 -11.39 -14.88 -29.69
N ALA A 191 -11.49 -16.21 -29.78
CA ALA A 191 -12.15 -17.04 -28.78
C ALA A 191 -11.38 -17.06 -27.44
N HIS A 192 -10.05 -17.03 -27.46
CA HIS A 192 -9.24 -16.88 -26.24
C HIS A 192 -9.29 -15.45 -25.65
N GLU A 193 -9.36 -14.41 -26.47
CA GLU A 193 -9.59 -13.03 -25.99
C GLU A 193 -10.99 -12.86 -25.38
N GLU A 194 -11.99 -13.62 -25.86
CA GLU A 194 -13.30 -13.72 -25.22
C GLU A 194 -13.24 -14.49 -23.90
N LEU A 195 -12.60 -15.67 -23.88
CA LEU A 195 -12.41 -16.49 -22.66
C LEU A 195 -11.73 -15.70 -21.54
N LYS A 196 -10.73 -14.88 -21.88
CA LYS A 196 -10.02 -13.98 -20.97
C LYS A 196 -10.94 -13.07 -20.14
N LYS A 197 -12.13 -12.74 -20.63
CA LYS A 197 -13.10 -11.88 -19.91
C LYS A 197 -13.77 -12.59 -18.73
N TYR A 198 -13.85 -13.91 -18.76
CA TYR A 198 -14.61 -14.70 -17.79
C TYR A 198 -13.72 -15.52 -16.86
N VAL A 199 -12.46 -15.76 -17.20
CA VAL A 199 -11.53 -16.50 -16.32
C VAL A 199 -11.00 -15.62 -15.19
N ASN A 200 -10.85 -16.22 -14.01
CA ASN A 200 -10.27 -15.54 -12.85
C ASN A 200 -8.72 -15.44 -12.93
N ASN A 201 -8.05 -16.43 -13.54
CA ASN A 201 -6.61 -16.39 -13.83
C ASN A 201 -6.39 -16.20 -15.34
N VAL A 202 -5.95 -15.00 -15.71
CA VAL A 202 -5.80 -14.58 -17.10
C VAL A 202 -4.46 -15.02 -17.71
N GLN A 203 -3.45 -15.37 -16.89
CA GLN A 203 -2.08 -15.64 -17.38
C GLN A 203 -1.99 -16.81 -18.36
N PRO A 204 -2.58 -17.99 -18.10
CA PRO A 204 -2.53 -19.10 -19.05
C PRO A 204 -3.14 -18.70 -20.40
N VAL A 205 -4.29 -18.03 -20.39
CA VAL A 205 -4.98 -17.58 -21.60
C VAL A 205 -4.14 -16.57 -22.38
N LEU A 206 -3.48 -15.62 -21.70
CA LEU A 206 -2.59 -14.66 -22.37
C LEU A 206 -1.38 -15.33 -23.03
N SER A 207 -0.80 -16.35 -22.39
CA SER A 207 0.32 -17.11 -22.95
C SER A 207 -0.10 -17.83 -24.25
N THR A 208 -1.29 -18.44 -24.25
CA THR A 208 -1.86 -19.10 -25.42
C THR A 208 -2.19 -18.11 -26.54
N VAL A 209 -2.79 -16.96 -26.22
CA VAL A 209 -3.05 -15.90 -27.21
C VAL A 209 -1.75 -15.40 -27.85
N ARG A 210 -0.69 -15.22 -27.05
CA ARG A 210 0.62 -14.80 -27.56
C ARG A 210 1.21 -15.85 -28.50
N TYR A 211 1.15 -17.12 -28.13
CA TYR A 211 1.58 -18.23 -28.98
C TYR A 211 0.88 -18.20 -30.35
N TYR A 212 -0.45 -18.09 -30.37
CA TYR A 212 -1.20 -18.06 -31.62
C TYR A 212 -0.95 -16.79 -32.46
N LYS A 213 -0.75 -15.62 -31.82
CA LYS A 213 -0.36 -14.39 -32.53
C LYS A 213 1.00 -14.54 -33.21
N ASN A 214 2.01 -15.02 -32.49
CA ASN A 214 3.34 -15.28 -33.04
C ASN A 214 3.28 -16.29 -34.20
N LEU A 215 2.47 -17.34 -34.07
CA LEU A 215 2.26 -18.33 -35.13
C LEU A 215 1.63 -17.70 -36.39
N CYS A 216 0.62 -16.83 -36.23
CA CYS A 216 0.03 -16.08 -37.35
C CYS A 216 1.05 -15.18 -38.06
N ASP A 217 1.89 -14.48 -37.30
CA ASP A 217 2.88 -13.55 -37.85
C ASP A 217 3.95 -14.31 -38.65
N GLN A 218 4.47 -15.42 -38.10
CA GLN A 218 5.43 -16.29 -38.80
C GLN A 218 4.85 -16.85 -40.10
N LEU A 219 3.60 -17.30 -40.08
CA LEU A 219 2.92 -17.84 -41.25
C LEU A 219 2.50 -16.77 -42.26
N SER A 220 2.52 -15.49 -41.89
CA SER A 220 2.24 -14.37 -42.80
C SER A 220 3.51 -13.81 -43.47
N LEU A 221 4.68 -14.02 -42.87
CA LEU A 221 5.98 -13.58 -43.40
C LEU A 221 6.54 -14.49 -44.51
N ILE A 222 6.13 -15.76 -44.57
CA ILE A 222 6.57 -16.74 -45.61
C ILE A 222 5.87 -16.48 -46.97
N THR A 223 5.42 -15.26 -47.24
CA THR A 223 4.68 -14.89 -48.46
C THR A 223 5.54 -14.09 -49.45
N GLU A 224 6.75 -13.70 -49.06
CA GLU A 224 7.71 -13.02 -49.95
C GLU A 224 9.07 -13.72 -49.90
N SER A 225 9.24 -14.72 -50.75
CA SER A 225 10.57 -15.05 -51.27
C SER A 225 10.40 -15.37 -52.76
N PRO A 226 10.99 -14.59 -53.66
CA PRO A 226 10.93 -14.88 -55.07
C PRO A 226 11.73 -16.16 -55.31
N ILE A 227 11.10 -17.10 -55.98
CA ILE A 227 11.73 -18.28 -56.56
C ILE A 227 12.88 -17.77 -57.45
N ILE A 228 14.13 -17.96 -57.01
CA ILE A 228 15.29 -17.86 -57.90
C ILE A 228 15.20 -19.07 -58.83
N ALA A 229 14.46 -18.88 -59.93
CA ALA A 229 14.57 -19.75 -61.08
C ALA A 229 15.91 -19.43 -61.76
N THR A 230 16.88 -20.32 -61.57
CA THR A 230 18.04 -20.48 -62.45
C THR A 230 17.61 -20.39 -63.91
N ARG A 231 18.03 -19.32 -64.60
CA ARG A 231 17.91 -19.21 -66.05
C ARG A 231 19.28 -18.86 -66.62
N ILE A 232 19.75 -19.80 -67.44
CA ILE A 232 20.98 -19.80 -68.23
C ILE A 232 21.07 -18.51 -69.06
N GLU A 233 22.21 -17.83 -68.97
CA GLU A 233 22.60 -16.73 -69.84
C GLU A 233 23.07 -17.26 -71.20
N GLU A 234 22.40 -16.84 -72.27
CA GLU A 234 23.01 -16.67 -73.60
C GLU A 234 22.63 -15.29 -74.16
N ASN A 235 23.61 -14.39 -74.14
CA ASN A 235 24.00 -13.47 -75.21
C ASN A 235 22.91 -12.73 -76.03
N LYS A 236 22.76 -11.40 -75.83
CA LYS A 236 23.29 -10.34 -76.73
C LYS A 236 22.66 -8.95 -76.50
N ALA A 237 23.57 -7.97 -76.49
CA ALA A 237 23.47 -6.59 -77.02
C ALA A 237 22.61 -5.53 -76.30
N GLU A 238 23.31 -4.69 -75.52
CA GLU A 238 23.14 -3.22 -75.49
C GLU A 238 23.61 -2.56 -76.82
N PRO A 239 23.42 -1.24 -77.12
CA PRO A 239 23.20 -0.12 -76.18
C PRO A 239 22.25 1.05 -76.60
N SER A 240 21.97 1.89 -75.58
CA SER A 240 21.98 3.37 -75.57
C SER A 240 20.77 4.26 -75.93
N ALA A 241 20.55 5.19 -74.97
CA ALA A 241 19.97 6.55 -74.99
C ALA A 241 18.43 6.65 -75.09
N THR A 242 17.69 7.41 -74.28
CA THR A 242 17.89 8.84 -73.95
C THR A 242 17.01 9.28 -72.75
N ILE A 243 17.63 10.02 -71.82
CA ILE A 243 17.16 11.17 -71.00
C ILE A 243 15.67 11.57 -71.13
N LEU A 244 14.99 11.79 -69.99
CA LEU A 244 14.26 13.04 -69.70
C LEU A 244 13.99 13.23 -68.19
N LEU A 245 14.52 14.34 -67.68
CA LEU A 245 14.22 14.98 -66.41
C LEU A 245 12.85 15.68 -66.48
N SER A 246 12.14 15.74 -65.36
CA SER A 246 11.40 16.95 -64.99
C SER A 246 11.35 17.12 -63.47
N ASP A 247 12.01 18.18 -63.03
CA ASP A 247 11.87 18.82 -61.72
C ASP A 247 10.47 19.42 -61.53
N ALA A 248 9.95 19.35 -60.31
CA ALA A 248 9.11 20.40 -59.74
C ALA A 248 9.30 20.45 -58.22
N LYS A 249 10.15 21.38 -57.77
CA LYS A 249 10.20 21.89 -56.40
C LYS A 249 9.09 22.94 -56.21
N SER A 250 8.39 22.87 -55.08
CA SER A 250 8.01 24.07 -54.33
C SER A 250 8.03 23.79 -52.83
N ASP A 251 9.04 24.36 -52.17
CA ASP A 251 9.13 24.62 -50.73
C ASP A 251 7.95 25.50 -50.28
N ILE A 252 7.42 25.39 -49.05
CA ILE A 252 7.68 26.23 -47.83
C ILE A 252 6.39 25.97 -46.99
N SER A 253 6.30 25.74 -45.68
CA SER A 253 7.20 25.85 -44.51
C SER A 253 6.53 25.24 -43.27
N ASP A 254 7.38 24.78 -42.35
CA ASP A 254 7.33 24.98 -40.88
C ASP A 254 6.08 24.63 -40.06
N LEU A 255 6.19 23.53 -39.31
CA LEU A 255 5.85 23.44 -37.89
C LEU A 255 6.84 22.46 -37.21
N LYS A 256 7.92 23.00 -36.64
CA LYS A 256 8.87 22.24 -35.82
C LYS A 256 8.20 21.82 -34.51
N SER A 257 8.10 20.50 -34.29
CA SER A 257 7.78 19.93 -32.99
C SER A 257 9.06 19.75 -32.16
N GLU A 258 9.22 20.59 -31.14
CA GLU A 258 10.13 20.33 -30.03
C GLU A 258 9.58 19.15 -29.21
N GLY A 259 10.01 17.92 -29.53
CA GLY A 259 9.60 16.72 -28.79
C GLY A 259 10.56 15.53 -28.85
N THR A 260 11.63 15.60 -29.64
CA THR A 260 12.46 14.41 -29.95
C THR A 260 13.66 14.24 -29.00
N ASN A 261 14.19 15.30 -28.39
CA ASN A 261 15.42 15.20 -27.58
C ASN A 261 15.24 14.59 -26.18
N THR A 262 14.04 14.63 -25.59
CA THR A 262 13.72 13.96 -24.31
C THR A 262 13.41 12.48 -24.48
N ARG A 263 12.86 12.06 -25.63
CA ARG A 263 12.50 10.66 -25.92
C ARG A 263 13.73 9.80 -26.25
N VAL A 264 14.72 10.36 -26.95
CA VAL A 264 16.00 9.68 -27.25
C VAL A 264 16.85 9.49 -25.99
N LYS A 265 16.89 10.47 -25.08
CA LYS A 265 17.58 10.34 -23.77
C LYS A 265 16.92 9.33 -22.83
N LYS A 266 15.58 9.20 -22.85
CA LYS A 266 14.88 8.15 -22.07
C LYS A 266 15.20 6.74 -22.57
N ARG A 267 15.29 6.53 -23.89
CA ARG A 267 15.66 5.23 -24.48
C ARG A 267 17.08 4.79 -24.11
N SER A 268 18.08 5.68 -24.17
CA SER A 268 19.46 5.29 -23.84
C SER A 268 19.65 4.90 -22.37
N ILE A 269 18.89 5.52 -21.45
CA ILE A 269 18.92 5.17 -20.02
C ILE A 269 18.26 3.80 -19.80
N LEU A 270 17.16 3.50 -20.51
CA LEU A 270 16.45 2.22 -20.40
C LEU A 270 17.29 1.05 -20.95
N ASP A 271 17.97 1.25 -22.07
CA ASP A 271 18.86 0.25 -22.66
C ASP A 271 20.04 -0.09 -21.72
N GLU A 272 20.57 0.91 -21.02
CA GLU A 272 21.65 0.73 -20.05
C GLU A 272 21.18 0.03 -18.77
N VAL A 273 19.94 0.30 -18.33
CA VAL A 273 19.29 -0.43 -17.22
C VAL A 273 19.03 -1.89 -17.59
N ILE A 274 18.50 -2.16 -18.79
CA ILE A 274 18.28 -3.53 -19.28
C ILE A 274 19.60 -4.29 -19.38
N LYS A 275 20.66 -3.64 -19.89
CA LYS A 275 21.99 -4.24 -19.99
C LYS A 275 22.56 -4.57 -18.60
N ASN A 276 22.48 -3.65 -17.65
CA ASN A 276 22.96 -3.85 -16.27
C ASN A 276 22.17 -4.98 -15.57
N LEU A 277 20.85 -5.03 -15.76
CA LEU A 277 20.01 -6.11 -15.23
C LEU A 277 20.35 -7.47 -15.85
N LYS A 278 20.62 -7.53 -17.17
CA LYS A 278 21.07 -8.75 -17.84
C LYS A 278 22.44 -9.21 -17.29
N GLU A 279 23.38 -8.30 -17.08
CA GLU A 279 24.70 -8.60 -16.48
C GLU A 279 24.58 -9.12 -15.03
N ARG A 280 23.71 -8.51 -14.21
CA ARG A 280 23.42 -8.99 -12.84
C ARG A 280 22.70 -10.33 -12.83
N PHE A 281 21.80 -10.58 -13.78
CA PHE A 281 21.12 -11.86 -13.90
C PHE A 281 22.06 -12.96 -14.43
N LEU A 282 23.06 -12.64 -15.23
CA LEU A 282 24.13 -13.58 -15.58
C LEU A 282 24.97 -13.95 -14.34
N ALA A 283 25.26 -12.99 -13.45
CA ALA A 283 25.94 -13.25 -12.18
C ALA A 283 25.14 -14.16 -11.23
N TYR A 284 23.81 -14.26 -11.38
CA TYR A 284 22.99 -15.23 -10.63
C TYR A 284 23.33 -16.69 -10.99
N ASN A 285 23.65 -16.98 -12.25
CA ASN A 285 24.01 -18.34 -12.69
C ASN A 285 25.33 -18.82 -12.05
N GLU A 286 26.21 -17.89 -11.68
CA GLU A 286 27.51 -18.18 -11.06
C GLU A 286 27.49 -18.05 -9.52
N ALA A 287 26.38 -17.59 -8.94
CA ALA A 287 26.27 -17.33 -7.52
C ALA A 287 26.07 -18.60 -6.67
N THR A 288 26.50 -18.55 -5.41
CA THR A 288 26.22 -19.62 -4.44
C THR A 288 24.74 -19.64 -4.03
N GLU A 289 24.24 -20.81 -3.59
CA GLU A 289 22.85 -20.98 -3.10
C GLU A 289 22.45 -20.00 -1.97
N GLU A 290 23.41 -19.43 -1.26
CA GLU A 290 23.19 -18.44 -0.20
C GLU A 290 23.03 -17.01 -0.74
N GLN A 291 23.68 -16.70 -1.86
CA GLN A 291 23.68 -15.38 -2.50
C GLN A 291 22.52 -15.23 -3.50
N LYS A 292 22.11 -16.33 -4.13
CA LYS A 292 21.02 -16.40 -5.11
C LYS A 292 19.73 -15.67 -4.70
N PRO A 293 19.16 -15.86 -3.49
CA PRO A 293 17.93 -15.17 -3.12
C PRO A 293 18.06 -13.64 -3.08
N SER A 294 19.17 -13.11 -2.57
CA SER A 294 19.41 -11.66 -2.50
C SER A 294 19.63 -11.04 -3.87
N LEU A 295 20.32 -11.74 -4.77
CA LEU A 295 20.55 -11.29 -6.15
C LEU A 295 19.24 -11.23 -6.95
N LEU A 296 18.42 -12.28 -6.88
CA LEU A 296 17.11 -12.32 -7.56
C LEU A 296 16.18 -11.21 -7.09
N VAL A 297 16.09 -10.97 -5.78
CA VAL A 297 15.25 -9.90 -5.23
C VAL A 297 15.75 -8.51 -5.63
N ALA A 298 17.07 -8.31 -5.68
CA ALA A 298 17.65 -7.05 -6.16
C ALA A 298 17.25 -6.78 -7.61
N CYS A 299 17.40 -7.77 -8.50
CA CYS A 299 16.99 -7.66 -9.90
C CYS A 299 15.48 -7.38 -10.04
N PHE A 300 14.65 -8.07 -9.26
CA PHE A 300 13.19 -7.91 -9.32
C PHE A 300 12.70 -6.54 -8.80
N ASN A 301 13.29 -6.03 -7.72
CA ASN A 301 12.93 -4.71 -7.19
C ASN A 301 13.33 -3.59 -8.16
N GLU A 302 14.46 -3.72 -8.83
CA GLU A 302 14.92 -2.78 -9.85
C GLU A 302 14.01 -2.82 -11.09
N LEU A 303 13.44 -3.98 -11.45
CA LEU A 303 12.40 -4.10 -12.49
C LEU A 303 11.08 -3.39 -12.13
N ILE A 304 10.66 -3.40 -10.85
CA ILE A 304 9.37 -2.81 -10.43
C ILE A 304 9.38 -1.28 -10.42
N LEU A 305 10.54 -0.65 -10.26
CA LEU A 305 10.68 0.81 -10.13
C LEU A 305 10.45 1.60 -11.43
N TYR A 306 10.25 0.92 -12.57
CA TYR A 306 10.04 1.55 -13.87
C TYR A 306 8.59 1.41 -14.36
N GLU A 307 7.87 2.54 -14.46
CA GLU A 307 6.55 2.63 -15.13
C GLU A 307 6.75 2.64 -16.67
N MET A 308 6.06 1.75 -17.39
CA MET A 308 6.34 1.45 -18.80
C MET A 308 5.41 2.18 -19.80
N ASP A 309 5.98 2.62 -20.93
CA ASP A 309 5.27 2.98 -22.17
C ASP A 309 5.23 1.79 -23.16
N VAL A 310 4.26 1.81 -24.09
CA VAL A 310 3.77 0.65 -24.89
C VAL A 310 4.79 0.07 -25.91
N GLU A 311 5.94 0.71 -26.12
CA GLU A 311 6.87 0.37 -27.21
C GLU A 311 8.12 -0.43 -26.77
N ASP A 312 8.43 -0.51 -25.46
CA ASP A 312 9.67 -1.12 -24.92
C ASP A 312 9.43 -2.54 -24.31
N ILE A 313 8.36 -3.22 -24.75
CA ILE A 313 7.77 -4.38 -24.04
C ILE A 313 8.53 -5.71 -24.25
N GLY A 314 9.28 -5.90 -25.34
CA GLY A 314 9.81 -7.22 -25.73
C GLY A 314 10.87 -7.79 -24.77
N ASP A 315 12.07 -7.21 -24.80
CA ASP A 315 13.23 -7.68 -24.02
C ASP A 315 13.04 -7.56 -22.51
N PHE A 316 12.37 -6.49 -22.06
CA PHE A 316 12.11 -6.24 -20.66
C PHE A 316 11.09 -7.25 -20.09
N ALA A 317 10.06 -7.61 -20.87
CA ALA A 317 9.10 -8.63 -20.43
C ALA A 317 9.72 -10.03 -20.42
N LEU A 318 10.64 -10.34 -21.35
CA LEU A 318 11.37 -11.60 -21.35
C LEU A 318 12.26 -11.72 -20.11
N LEU A 319 13.08 -10.71 -19.83
CA LEU A 319 13.94 -10.70 -18.64
C LEU A 319 13.14 -10.78 -17.33
N LYS A 320 11.99 -10.10 -17.27
CA LYS A 320 11.08 -10.21 -16.14
C LYS A 320 10.55 -11.64 -15.98
N LEU A 321 10.15 -12.29 -17.07
CA LEU A 321 9.68 -13.68 -17.02
C LEU A 321 10.78 -14.63 -16.56
N ASP A 322 12.02 -14.45 -17.03
CA ASP A 322 13.16 -15.29 -16.62
C ASP A 322 13.46 -15.14 -15.12
N ILE A 323 13.44 -13.90 -14.60
CA ILE A 323 13.63 -13.61 -13.18
C ILE A 323 12.48 -14.17 -12.33
N GLU A 324 11.23 -14.05 -12.79
CA GLU A 324 10.06 -14.64 -12.13
C GLU A 324 10.15 -16.18 -12.12
N GLU A 325 10.55 -16.81 -13.23
CA GLU A 325 10.67 -18.26 -13.34
C GLU A 325 11.75 -18.80 -12.41
N GLU A 326 12.93 -18.19 -12.39
CA GLU A 326 14.02 -18.59 -11.49
C GLU A 326 13.68 -18.30 -10.02
N GLY A 327 13.07 -17.14 -9.74
CA GLY A 327 12.55 -16.82 -8.40
C GLY A 327 11.56 -17.86 -7.90
N LYS A 328 10.64 -18.32 -8.76
CA LYS A 328 9.69 -19.38 -8.45
C LYS A 328 10.39 -20.72 -8.19
N LYS A 329 11.29 -21.16 -9.08
CA LYS A 329 12.01 -22.44 -8.93
C LYS A 329 12.80 -22.49 -7.62
N LEU A 330 13.53 -21.42 -7.31
CA LEU A 330 14.35 -21.35 -6.10
C LEU A 330 13.47 -21.32 -4.84
N LEU A 331 12.36 -20.60 -4.87
CA LEU A 331 11.39 -20.58 -3.78
C LEU A 331 10.78 -21.96 -3.54
N GLU A 332 10.30 -22.64 -4.59
CA GLU A 332 9.77 -24.01 -4.48
C GLU A 332 10.83 -24.99 -3.94
N LEU A 333 12.09 -24.87 -4.39
CA LEU A 333 13.21 -25.68 -3.90
C LEU A 333 13.43 -25.51 -2.40
N PHE A 334 13.50 -24.27 -1.90
CA PHE A 334 13.71 -24.01 -0.47
C PHE A 334 12.54 -24.52 0.38
N LEU A 335 11.30 -24.37 -0.10
CA LEU A 335 10.12 -24.90 0.58
C LEU A 335 10.13 -26.43 0.65
N ILE A 336 10.50 -27.11 -0.44
CA ILE A 336 10.60 -28.57 -0.49
C ILE A 336 11.71 -29.09 0.44
N LYS A 337 12.84 -28.37 0.53
CA LYS A 337 14.00 -28.68 1.39
C LYS A 337 13.83 -28.25 2.85
N LYS A 338 12.67 -27.72 3.25
CA LYS A 338 12.40 -27.20 4.61
C LYS A 338 13.32 -26.04 5.04
N GLN A 339 13.85 -25.27 4.09
CA GLN A 339 14.73 -24.13 4.33
C GLN A 339 13.92 -22.82 4.40
N TYR A 340 13.00 -22.73 5.37
CA TYR A 340 12.03 -21.63 5.46
C TYR A 340 12.69 -20.25 5.63
N GLU A 341 13.78 -20.14 6.37
CA GLU A 341 14.52 -18.88 6.54
C GLU A 341 15.08 -18.35 5.22
N LYS A 342 15.50 -19.25 4.31
CA LYS A 342 15.96 -18.87 2.97
C LYS A 342 14.78 -18.49 2.07
N ALA A 343 13.65 -19.21 2.19
CA ALA A 343 12.42 -18.88 1.49
C ALA A 343 11.84 -17.52 1.90
N GLU A 344 11.98 -17.10 3.17
CA GLU A 344 11.54 -15.77 3.63
C GLU A 344 12.23 -14.62 2.88
N LYS A 345 13.46 -14.83 2.43
CA LYS A 345 14.20 -13.83 1.64
C LYS A 345 13.61 -13.61 0.24
N LEU A 346 12.78 -14.53 -0.25
CA LEU A 346 12.16 -14.49 -1.58
C LEU A 346 10.71 -13.97 -1.55
N ALA A 347 10.34 -13.20 -0.51
CA ALA A 347 8.99 -12.64 -0.34
C ALA A 347 8.38 -11.97 -1.60
N PRO A 348 9.14 -11.23 -2.43
CA PRO A 348 8.57 -10.64 -3.65
C PRO A 348 7.99 -11.66 -4.61
N PHE A 349 8.43 -12.92 -4.59
CA PHE A 349 8.02 -13.98 -5.52
C PHE A 349 6.86 -14.85 -5.00
N TYR A 350 6.35 -14.60 -3.79
CA TYR A 350 5.28 -15.43 -3.21
C TYR A 350 4.02 -15.52 -4.09
N TYR A 351 3.72 -14.49 -4.87
CA TYR A 351 2.57 -14.48 -5.79
C TYR A 351 2.69 -15.48 -6.94
N LEU A 352 3.87 -16.05 -7.18
CA LEU A 352 4.13 -17.02 -8.25
C LEU A 352 3.86 -18.47 -7.80
N LEU A 353 3.69 -18.69 -6.50
CA LEU A 353 3.34 -20.00 -5.97
C LEU A 353 1.93 -20.39 -6.40
N THR A 354 1.80 -21.65 -6.82
CA THR A 354 0.51 -22.23 -7.24
C THR A 354 -0.11 -23.05 -6.12
N ASP A 355 -1.37 -23.43 -6.28
CA ASP A 355 -2.09 -24.28 -5.31
C ASP A 355 -1.41 -25.64 -5.07
N ASN A 356 -0.47 -26.05 -5.93
CA ASN A 356 0.31 -27.26 -5.75
C ASN A 356 1.13 -27.25 -4.46
N ILE A 357 1.69 -26.09 -4.06
CA ILE A 357 2.47 -25.99 -2.82
C ILE A 357 1.57 -26.17 -1.59
N PHE A 358 0.33 -25.68 -1.69
CA PHE A 358 -0.69 -25.90 -0.68
C PHE A 358 -1.04 -27.38 -0.57
N HIS A 359 -1.32 -28.06 -1.68
CA HIS A 359 -1.58 -29.50 -1.67
C HIS A 359 -0.41 -30.31 -1.13
N LEU A 360 0.83 -29.89 -1.42
CA LEU A 360 2.04 -30.48 -0.84
C LEU A 360 2.08 -30.29 0.69
N ALA A 361 1.81 -29.07 1.16
CA ALA A 361 1.75 -28.76 2.59
C ALA A 361 0.70 -29.62 3.30
N MET A 362 -0.49 -29.76 2.73
CA MET A 362 -1.55 -30.57 3.34
C MET A 362 -1.23 -32.07 3.34
N ARG A 363 -0.60 -32.60 2.27
CA ARG A 363 -0.16 -34.00 2.24
C ARG A 363 0.96 -34.29 3.23
N ARG A 364 1.85 -33.33 3.46
CA ARG A 364 3.00 -33.45 4.38
C ARG A 364 2.70 -33.02 5.81
N SER A 365 1.60 -32.29 6.06
CA SER A 365 1.27 -31.71 7.38
C SER A 365 1.34 -32.70 8.55
N PRO A 366 0.97 -34.00 8.40
CA PRO A 366 1.13 -34.95 9.49
C PRO A 366 2.58 -35.14 9.98
N GLU A 367 3.57 -34.86 9.13
CA GLU A 367 5.00 -35.06 9.38
C GLU A 367 5.80 -33.74 9.35
N ASP A 368 5.26 -32.70 8.72
CA ASP A 368 5.92 -31.41 8.51
C ASP A 368 4.91 -30.26 8.58
N VAL A 369 4.70 -29.76 9.80
CA VAL A 369 3.84 -28.59 10.03
C VAL A 369 4.56 -27.28 9.68
N GLY A 370 5.88 -27.31 9.42
CA GLY A 370 6.69 -26.14 9.13
C GLY A 370 6.27 -25.46 7.82
N LEU A 371 5.99 -26.25 6.79
CA LEU A 371 5.55 -25.73 5.50
C LEU A 371 4.18 -25.05 5.61
N LEU A 372 3.23 -25.67 6.34
CA LEU A 372 1.92 -25.07 6.58
C LEU A 372 2.05 -23.76 7.37
N SER A 373 2.87 -23.75 8.43
CA SER A 373 3.13 -22.54 9.22
C SER A 373 3.74 -21.42 8.37
N PHE A 374 4.68 -21.75 7.47
CA PHE A 374 5.29 -20.76 6.57
C PHE A 374 4.25 -20.12 5.65
N LEU A 375 3.39 -20.94 5.02
CA LEU A 375 2.37 -20.45 4.09
C LEU A 375 1.35 -19.54 4.78
N LEU A 376 0.94 -19.88 6.02
CA LEU A 376 -0.01 -19.08 6.81
C LEU A 376 0.62 -17.79 7.35
N LYS A 377 1.80 -17.87 7.96
CA LYS A 377 2.54 -16.72 8.52
C LYS A 377 2.76 -15.63 7.47
N ASN A 378 3.11 -16.03 6.26
CA ASN A 378 3.39 -15.14 5.15
C ASN A 378 2.15 -14.77 4.31
N GLN A 379 0.94 -15.20 4.74
CA GLN A 379 -0.34 -14.95 4.04
C GLN A 379 -0.32 -15.38 2.56
N ILE A 380 0.48 -16.40 2.25
CA ILE A 380 0.54 -17.01 0.91
C ILE A 380 -0.77 -17.77 0.68
N ILE A 381 -1.25 -18.46 1.72
CA ILE A 381 -2.61 -18.99 1.77
C ILE A 381 -3.44 -18.18 2.77
N PRO A 382 -4.68 -17.83 2.42
CA PRO A 382 -5.59 -17.14 3.34
C PRO A 382 -6.04 -18.05 4.49
N PHE A 383 -6.35 -17.46 5.64
CA PHE A 383 -6.77 -18.20 6.84
C PHE A 383 -8.12 -18.91 6.67
N ASP A 384 -8.98 -18.40 5.78
CA ASP A 384 -10.30 -18.94 5.45
C ASP A 384 -10.26 -19.83 4.19
N TYR A 385 -9.13 -20.47 3.92
CA TYR A 385 -9.00 -21.39 2.79
C TYR A 385 -10.06 -22.50 2.85
N LYS A 386 -10.81 -22.63 1.76
CA LYS A 386 -12.08 -23.38 1.68
C LYS A 386 -12.21 -24.08 0.33
N ASN A 387 -13.09 -25.09 0.30
CA ASN A 387 -13.49 -25.85 -0.90
C ASN A 387 -12.31 -26.44 -1.67
N PHE A 388 -11.51 -27.28 -0.99
CA PHE A 388 -10.37 -27.96 -1.61
C PHE A 388 -10.49 -29.47 -1.52
N VAL A 389 -9.81 -30.16 -2.44
CA VAL A 389 -9.86 -31.62 -2.56
C VAL A 389 -8.52 -32.23 -2.17
N ILE A 390 -8.55 -33.25 -1.31
CA ILE A 390 -7.39 -34.08 -0.96
C ILE A 390 -7.82 -35.54 -1.05
N LYS A 391 -7.09 -36.35 -1.82
CA LYS A 391 -7.41 -37.77 -2.04
C LYS A 391 -8.89 -37.97 -2.42
N GLU A 392 -9.38 -37.16 -3.36
CA GLU A 392 -10.77 -37.20 -3.87
C GLU A 392 -11.87 -36.80 -2.86
N VAL A 393 -11.51 -36.48 -1.62
CA VAL A 393 -12.45 -35.95 -0.63
C VAL A 393 -12.41 -34.43 -0.65
N SER A 394 -13.59 -33.81 -0.77
CA SER A 394 -13.75 -32.35 -0.70
C SER A 394 -13.96 -31.89 0.73
N TYR A 395 -13.23 -30.85 1.12
CA TYR A 395 -13.30 -30.24 2.45
C TYR A 395 -13.74 -28.79 2.37
N SER A 396 -14.67 -28.42 3.26
CA SER A 396 -15.23 -27.06 3.32
C SER A 396 -14.27 -26.04 3.94
N SER A 397 -13.28 -26.46 4.73
CA SER A 397 -12.28 -25.57 5.32
C SER A 397 -11.04 -26.34 5.78
N LEU A 398 -9.96 -25.62 6.10
CA LEU A 398 -8.77 -26.18 6.77
C LEU A 398 -9.13 -26.88 8.08
N MET A 399 -10.03 -26.29 8.86
CA MET A 399 -10.52 -26.87 10.11
C MET A 399 -11.28 -28.17 9.86
N ALA A 400 -12.18 -28.19 8.87
CA ALA A 400 -12.93 -29.38 8.50
C ALA A 400 -11.99 -30.53 8.09
N TYR A 401 -10.92 -30.24 7.34
CA TYR A 401 -9.93 -31.26 6.99
C TYR A 401 -9.33 -31.94 8.22
N TYR A 402 -8.80 -31.19 9.20
CA TYR A 402 -8.17 -31.80 10.36
C TYR A 402 -9.16 -32.44 11.34
N PHE A 403 -10.41 -31.98 11.36
CA PHE A 403 -11.46 -32.65 12.15
C PHE A 403 -11.87 -33.99 11.52
N GLU A 404 -12.07 -34.02 10.20
CA GLU A 404 -12.71 -35.14 9.51
C GLU A 404 -11.75 -36.14 8.86
N ALA A 405 -10.55 -35.71 8.48
CA ALA A 405 -9.61 -36.58 7.78
C ALA A 405 -9.13 -37.73 8.67
N ASP A 406 -8.85 -38.87 8.05
CA ASP A 406 -8.28 -40.03 8.73
C ASP A 406 -6.77 -39.83 8.95
N ILE A 407 -6.45 -39.06 9.99
CA ILE A 407 -5.09 -38.68 10.40
C ILE A 407 -4.98 -39.00 11.89
N SER A 408 -3.79 -39.42 12.35
CA SER A 408 -3.55 -39.68 13.77
C SER A 408 -3.85 -38.44 14.63
N THR A 409 -4.46 -38.65 15.80
CA THR A 409 -4.82 -37.58 16.73
C THR A 409 -3.64 -36.66 17.09
N PRO A 410 -2.41 -37.15 17.34
CA PRO A 410 -1.27 -36.27 17.61
C PRO A 410 -0.93 -35.34 16.45
N ALA A 411 -0.97 -35.84 15.20
CA ALA A 411 -0.72 -35.04 14.00
C ALA A 411 -1.83 -34.00 13.76
N LYS A 412 -3.10 -34.36 14.02
CA LYS A 412 -4.22 -33.42 14.01
C LYS A 412 -4.01 -32.29 15.01
N ILE A 413 -3.66 -32.62 16.26
CA ILE A 413 -3.42 -31.62 17.31
C ILE A 413 -2.26 -30.70 16.92
N ASN A 414 -1.15 -31.23 16.42
CA ASN A 414 0.00 -30.39 16.03
C ASN A 414 -0.33 -29.48 14.84
N SER A 415 -1.10 -29.95 13.86
CA SER A 415 -1.51 -29.14 12.70
C SER A 415 -2.50 -28.06 13.11
N LEU A 416 -3.49 -28.39 13.94
CA LEU A 416 -4.46 -27.43 14.48
C LEU A 416 -3.82 -26.38 15.39
N ASP A 417 -2.76 -26.75 16.13
CA ASP A 417 -1.98 -25.82 16.95
C ASP A 417 -1.36 -24.72 16.09
N VAL A 418 -0.77 -25.11 14.96
CA VAL A 418 -0.24 -24.16 13.98
C VAL A 418 -1.35 -23.30 13.37
N LEU A 419 -2.52 -23.87 13.05
CA LEU A 419 -3.63 -23.08 12.52
C LEU A 419 -4.07 -21.98 13.52
N ILE A 420 -4.29 -22.34 14.78
CA ILE A 420 -4.77 -21.41 15.82
C ILE A 420 -3.72 -20.33 16.10
N LYS A 421 -2.44 -20.69 16.23
CA LYS A 421 -1.35 -19.73 16.44
C LYS A 421 -1.19 -18.73 15.30
N ASN A 422 -1.53 -19.13 14.07
CA ASN A 422 -1.50 -18.25 12.90
C ASN A 422 -2.84 -17.53 12.66
N GLY A 423 -3.81 -17.61 13.58
CA GLY A 423 -5.04 -16.81 13.54
C GLY A 423 -6.20 -17.41 12.74
N VAL A 424 -6.16 -18.72 12.43
CA VAL A 424 -7.32 -19.42 11.85
C VAL A 424 -8.43 -19.53 12.90
N SER A 425 -9.62 -19.07 12.53
CA SER A 425 -10.75 -18.98 13.47
C SER A 425 -11.43 -20.33 13.72
N LEU A 426 -11.60 -20.67 15.00
CA LEU A 426 -12.43 -21.79 15.47
C LEU A 426 -13.94 -21.52 15.36
N MET A 427 -14.33 -20.32 14.91
CA MET A 427 -15.72 -19.92 14.74
C MET A 427 -16.32 -20.40 13.41
N THR A 428 -15.50 -21.01 12.56
CA THR A 428 -15.95 -21.65 11.31
C THR A 428 -16.89 -22.82 11.62
N LEU A 429 -17.89 -23.02 10.75
CA LEU A 429 -18.94 -24.01 10.96
C LEU A 429 -18.50 -25.40 10.53
N ASP A 430 -18.85 -26.41 11.33
CA ASP A 430 -18.69 -27.82 11.03
C ASP A 430 -19.88 -28.36 10.21
N LYS A 431 -19.86 -29.67 9.90
CA LYS A 431 -20.96 -30.36 9.18
C LYS A 431 -22.31 -30.30 9.90
N SER A 432 -22.32 -30.12 11.22
CA SER A 432 -23.55 -29.95 12.01
C SER A 432 -24.08 -28.51 11.96
N GLY A 433 -23.36 -27.59 11.32
CA GLY A 433 -23.67 -26.17 11.31
C GLY A 433 -23.39 -25.48 12.64
N LEU A 434 -22.53 -26.06 13.50
CA LEU A 434 -22.03 -25.41 14.72
C LEU A 434 -20.60 -24.93 14.51
N PRO A 435 -20.18 -23.84 15.19
CA PRO A 435 -18.77 -23.49 15.25
C PRO A 435 -17.93 -24.63 15.84
N PHE A 436 -16.75 -24.93 15.29
CA PHE A 436 -15.85 -25.95 15.85
C PHE A 436 -15.54 -25.71 17.33
N ALA A 437 -15.43 -24.43 17.74
CA ALA A 437 -15.31 -24.02 19.14
C ALA A 437 -16.45 -24.56 20.01
N ALA A 438 -17.71 -24.45 19.55
CA ALA A 438 -18.87 -24.96 20.29
C ALA A 438 -18.83 -26.47 20.44
N THR A 439 -18.48 -27.21 19.37
CA THR A 439 -18.37 -28.67 19.38
C THR A 439 -17.31 -29.14 20.39
N LEU A 440 -16.14 -28.51 20.40
CA LEU A 440 -15.07 -28.85 21.36
C LEU A 440 -15.41 -28.51 22.81
N LEU A 441 -16.09 -27.38 23.05
CA LEU A 441 -16.49 -26.97 24.40
C LEU A 441 -17.58 -27.87 24.98
N SER A 442 -18.55 -28.26 24.15
CA SER A 442 -19.71 -29.08 24.54
C SER A 442 -19.36 -30.54 24.81
N GLN A 443 -18.22 -31.02 24.30
CA GLN A 443 -17.77 -32.41 24.43
C GLN A 443 -16.43 -32.49 25.16
N PRO A 444 -16.43 -32.60 26.50
CA PRO A 444 -15.19 -32.70 27.30
C PRO A 444 -14.27 -33.86 26.92
N GLY A 445 -14.83 -34.97 26.43
CA GLY A 445 -14.06 -36.14 25.98
C GLY A 445 -13.57 -36.09 24.52
N HIS A 446 -13.76 -34.97 23.81
CA HIS A 446 -13.42 -34.90 22.40
C HIS A 446 -11.89 -35.02 22.18
N PRO A 447 -11.40 -35.88 21.25
CA PRO A 447 -9.97 -36.11 21.05
C PRO A 447 -9.14 -34.87 20.72
N LEU A 448 -9.78 -33.85 20.12
CA LEU A 448 -9.13 -32.59 19.75
C LEU A 448 -9.29 -31.48 20.81
N ARG A 449 -10.02 -31.71 21.91
CA ARG A 449 -10.18 -30.71 22.99
C ARG A 449 -8.86 -30.19 23.58
N PRO A 450 -7.79 -31.01 23.73
CA PRO A 450 -6.51 -30.53 24.25
C PRO A 450 -5.92 -29.35 23.45
N ILE A 451 -6.39 -29.09 22.23
CA ILE A 451 -5.95 -27.93 21.45
C ILE A 451 -6.33 -26.59 22.10
N LEU A 452 -7.50 -26.53 22.74
CA LEU A 452 -7.96 -25.34 23.45
C LEU A 452 -7.07 -25.08 24.67
N GLU A 453 -6.66 -26.13 25.36
CA GLU A 453 -5.76 -26.04 26.52
C GLU A 453 -4.35 -25.62 26.11
N ARG A 454 -3.80 -26.16 25.01
CA ARG A 454 -2.50 -25.74 24.46
C ARG A 454 -2.46 -24.28 24.03
N ASN A 455 -3.60 -23.75 23.61
CA ASN A 455 -3.76 -22.37 23.15
C ASN A 455 -4.69 -21.57 24.08
N ALA A 456 -4.60 -21.83 25.40
CA ALA A 456 -5.52 -21.25 26.38
C ALA A 456 -5.54 -19.72 26.34
N GLU A 457 -4.38 -19.08 26.15
CA GLU A 457 -4.27 -17.61 26.05
C GLU A 457 -5.08 -17.00 24.90
N LEU A 458 -5.25 -17.76 23.81
CA LEU A 458 -6.04 -17.36 22.64
C LEU A 458 -7.49 -17.85 22.73
N THR A 459 -7.77 -18.86 23.55
CA THR A 459 -9.06 -19.55 23.64
C THR A 459 -9.66 -19.54 25.06
N LEU A 460 -9.39 -20.55 25.89
CA LEU A 460 -10.07 -20.78 27.17
C LEU A 460 -9.86 -19.66 28.20
N ASP A 461 -8.71 -18.99 28.20
CA ASP A 461 -8.41 -17.87 29.09
C ASP A 461 -8.66 -16.51 28.39
N ASN A 462 -9.30 -16.50 27.22
CA ASN A 462 -9.56 -15.30 26.41
C ASN A 462 -11.06 -14.91 26.37
N PRO A 463 -11.48 -13.81 27.01
CA PRO A 463 -12.85 -13.32 26.94
C PRO A 463 -13.33 -13.04 25.51
N VAL A 464 -12.44 -12.58 24.62
CA VAL A 464 -12.80 -12.26 23.23
C VAL A 464 -13.24 -13.51 22.47
N PHE A 465 -12.62 -14.67 22.75
CA PHE A 465 -12.99 -15.95 22.15
C PHE A 465 -14.45 -16.32 22.47
N TYR A 466 -14.87 -16.21 23.73
CA TYR A 466 -16.26 -16.49 24.13
C TYR A 466 -17.25 -15.47 23.56
N LYS A 467 -16.90 -14.18 23.52
CA LYS A 467 -17.74 -13.14 22.91
C LYS A 467 -17.96 -13.37 21.41
N GLN A 468 -16.90 -13.74 20.69
CA GLN A 468 -16.97 -14.09 19.27
C GLN A 468 -17.87 -15.32 19.06
N LEU A 469 -17.68 -16.36 19.87
CA LEU A 469 -18.52 -17.56 19.81
C LEU A 469 -19.99 -17.23 20.05
N ASN A 470 -20.31 -16.48 21.09
CA ASN A 470 -21.68 -16.04 21.39
C ASN A 470 -22.27 -15.21 20.25
N SER A 471 -21.49 -14.31 19.67
CA SER A 471 -21.94 -13.51 18.52
C SER A 471 -22.31 -14.41 17.33
N VAL A 472 -21.48 -15.41 17.01
CA VAL A 472 -21.76 -16.36 15.91
C VAL A 472 -22.96 -17.26 16.22
N LEU A 473 -23.08 -17.77 17.45
CA LEU A 473 -24.24 -18.57 17.85
C LEU A 473 -25.55 -17.77 17.73
N ARG A 474 -25.53 -16.48 18.09
CA ARG A 474 -26.68 -15.57 17.88
C ARG A 474 -27.01 -15.40 16.40
N VAL A 475 -26.01 -15.22 15.54
CA VAL A 475 -26.19 -15.18 14.08
C VAL A 475 -26.92 -16.43 13.58
N LEU A 476 -26.54 -17.62 14.05
CA LEU A 476 -27.19 -18.88 13.66
C LEU A 476 -28.62 -19.00 14.22
N ALA A 477 -28.87 -18.53 15.44
CA ALA A 477 -30.19 -18.57 16.07
C ALA A 477 -31.19 -17.60 15.43
N SER A 478 -30.72 -16.47 14.91
CA SER A 478 -31.54 -15.44 14.27
C SER A 478 -31.98 -15.76 12.85
N GLN A 479 -31.47 -16.83 12.23
CA GLN A 479 -31.87 -17.21 10.88
C GLN A 479 -33.36 -17.56 10.81
N SER A 480 -34.03 -17.11 9.74
CA SER A 480 -35.43 -17.41 9.45
C SER A 480 -35.66 -18.91 9.23
N THR A 481 -34.66 -19.61 8.68
CA THR A 481 -34.68 -21.06 8.41
C THR A 481 -34.36 -21.94 9.61
N CYS A 482 -34.06 -21.38 10.78
CA CYS A 482 -33.66 -22.14 11.96
C CYS A 482 -34.88 -22.69 12.72
N SER A 483 -34.93 -24.01 12.96
CA SER A 483 -36.05 -24.66 13.65
C SER A 483 -36.14 -24.25 15.12
N LYS A 484 -37.32 -24.40 15.75
CA LYS A 484 -37.52 -24.04 17.16
C LYS A 484 -36.62 -24.85 18.09
N GLU A 485 -36.45 -26.14 17.82
CA GLU A 485 -35.59 -27.06 18.57
C GLU A 485 -34.12 -26.64 18.46
N ARG A 486 -33.69 -26.27 17.24
CA ARG A 486 -32.33 -25.81 17.01
C ARG A 486 -32.04 -24.47 17.68
N LYS A 487 -33.00 -23.53 17.67
CA LYS A 487 -32.90 -22.27 18.42
C LYS A 487 -32.76 -22.51 19.92
N ALA A 488 -33.49 -23.48 20.49
CA ALA A 488 -33.36 -23.85 21.90
C ALA A 488 -31.95 -24.38 22.22
N GLN A 489 -31.42 -25.29 21.41
CA GLN A 489 -30.04 -25.80 21.57
C GLN A 489 -29.00 -24.69 21.51
N LEU A 490 -29.11 -23.78 20.53
CA LEU A 490 -28.18 -22.64 20.39
C LEU A 490 -28.28 -21.69 21.59
N THR A 491 -29.48 -21.48 22.12
CA THR A 491 -29.70 -20.64 23.31
C THR A 491 -29.05 -21.25 24.55
N GLU A 492 -29.19 -22.57 24.75
CA GLU A 492 -28.52 -23.29 25.84
C GLU A 492 -27.00 -23.18 25.76
N LEU A 493 -26.43 -23.34 24.56
CA LEU A 493 -25.00 -23.14 24.31
C LEU A 493 -24.54 -21.71 24.63
N ILE A 494 -25.32 -20.70 24.25
CA ILE A 494 -25.04 -19.29 24.58
C ILE A 494 -25.04 -19.08 26.09
N VAL A 495 -26.00 -19.66 26.83
CA VAL A 495 -26.05 -19.56 28.30
C VAL A 495 -24.81 -20.20 28.93
N SER A 496 -24.44 -21.41 28.50
CA SER A 496 -23.23 -22.10 28.97
C SER A 496 -21.95 -21.29 28.69
N THR A 497 -21.84 -20.74 27.48
CA THR A 497 -20.69 -19.94 27.03
C THR A 497 -20.60 -18.61 27.78
N ASN A 498 -21.73 -17.97 28.10
CA ASN A 498 -21.77 -16.77 28.95
C ASN A 498 -21.29 -17.06 30.38
N ALA A 499 -21.69 -18.19 30.98
CA ALA A 499 -21.19 -18.58 32.30
C ALA A 499 -19.66 -18.77 32.30
N ALA A 500 -19.12 -19.37 31.23
CA ALA A 500 -17.68 -19.51 31.05
C ALA A 500 -16.98 -18.14 30.86
N LEU A 501 -17.55 -17.23 30.07
CA LEU A 501 -17.06 -15.87 29.88
C LEU A 501 -16.99 -15.11 31.21
N GLU A 502 -18.02 -15.20 32.05
CA GLU A 502 -18.03 -14.59 33.37
C GLU A 502 -16.94 -15.17 34.26
N ALA A 503 -16.76 -16.49 34.28
CA ALA A 503 -15.72 -17.15 35.07
C ALA A 503 -14.31 -16.69 34.66
N VAL A 504 -14.03 -16.60 33.36
CA VAL A 504 -12.75 -16.13 32.82
C VAL A 504 -12.52 -14.65 33.13
N SER A 505 -13.56 -13.84 33.00
CA SER A 505 -13.49 -12.40 33.33
C SER A 505 -13.19 -12.19 34.81
N ARG A 506 -13.88 -12.92 35.70
CA ARG A 506 -13.60 -12.92 37.15
C ARG A 506 -12.20 -13.43 37.46
N LYS A 507 -11.73 -14.51 36.82
CA LYS A 507 -10.35 -15.03 37.00
C LYS A 507 -9.30 -14.02 36.58
N ARG A 508 -9.52 -13.28 35.48
CA ARG A 508 -8.61 -12.19 35.03
C ARG A 508 -8.64 -11.00 35.99
N GLU A 509 -9.81 -10.65 36.54
CA GLU A 509 -9.90 -9.65 37.60
C GLU A 509 -9.12 -10.10 38.85
N ILE A 510 -9.32 -11.33 39.32
CA ILE A 510 -8.59 -11.92 40.45
C ILE A 510 -7.08 -12.01 40.17
N SER A 511 -6.67 -12.33 38.93
CA SER A 511 -5.26 -12.41 38.55
C SER A 511 -4.60 -11.03 38.43
N ARG A 512 -5.35 -10.01 37.98
CA ARG A 512 -4.91 -8.62 38.08
C ARG A 512 -4.75 -8.19 39.54
N LEU A 513 -5.59 -8.71 40.44
CA LEU A 513 -5.52 -8.46 41.87
C LEU A 513 -4.40 -9.26 42.58
N SER A 514 -3.96 -10.40 42.04
CA SER A 514 -2.95 -11.29 42.67
C SER A 514 -1.49 -10.91 42.38
N HIS A 515 -1.25 -10.00 41.45
CA HIS A 515 0.08 -9.38 41.21
C HIS A 515 0.39 -8.20 42.15
N LEU A 516 -0.51 -7.89 43.08
CA LEU A 516 -0.24 -7.00 44.20
C LEU A 516 0.32 -7.82 45.39
N PRO A 517 1.35 -7.32 46.12
CA PRO A 517 1.96 -8.06 47.21
C PRO A 517 0.94 -8.44 48.29
N LYS A 518 1.07 -9.66 48.83
CA LYS A 518 0.15 -10.39 49.75
C LYS A 518 -0.27 -9.66 51.05
N ALA A 519 0.11 -8.39 51.25
CA ALA A 519 -0.31 -7.58 52.39
C ALA A 519 -1.74 -6.99 52.26
N GLU A 520 -2.37 -7.07 51.08
CA GLU A 520 -3.62 -6.32 50.80
C GLU A 520 -4.93 -7.14 50.87
N LEU A 521 -4.87 -8.44 51.18
CA LEU A 521 -6.04 -9.31 51.12
C LEU A 521 -7.11 -9.07 52.20
N ASN A 522 -6.85 -8.23 53.22
CA ASN A 522 -7.80 -8.00 54.32
C ASN A 522 -8.34 -6.57 54.44
N GLY A 523 -8.17 -5.69 53.45
CA GLY A 523 -8.64 -4.29 53.58
C GLY A 523 -9.17 -3.56 52.33
N GLY A 524 -9.13 -4.15 51.14
CA GLY A 524 -9.34 -3.41 49.87
C GLY A 524 -10.75 -2.89 49.60
N ILE A 525 -11.81 -3.59 50.05
CA ILE A 525 -13.21 -3.24 49.68
C ILE A 525 -13.70 -1.96 50.40
N LEU A 526 -13.16 -1.63 51.58
CA LEU A 526 -13.52 -0.41 52.32
C LEU A 526 -12.68 0.83 51.91
N LYS A 527 -11.53 0.63 51.25
CA LYS A 527 -10.59 1.70 50.86
C LYS A 527 -11.04 2.49 49.62
N SER A 528 -11.74 1.87 48.67
CA SER A 528 -12.17 2.54 47.42
C SER A 528 -13.26 3.59 47.65
N ASP A 529 -14.14 3.39 48.63
CA ASP A 529 -15.33 4.23 48.79
C ASP A 529 -15.01 5.61 49.37
N LYS A 530 -14.03 5.72 50.26
CA LYS A 530 -13.58 7.02 50.80
C LYS A 530 -12.78 7.83 49.77
N ALA A 531 -11.86 7.21 49.05
CA ALA A 531 -11.09 7.87 47.98
C ALA A 531 -12.02 8.33 46.83
N ARG A 532 -12.98 7.49 46.45
CA ARG A 532 -14.02 7.82 45.47
C ARG A 532 -14.90 8.96 45.96
N GLY A 533 -15.35 8.91 47.22
CA GLY A 533 -16.12 10.00 47.84
C GLY A 533 -15.39 11.34 47.90
N LEU A 534 -14.06 11.35 48.08
CA LEU A 534 -13.26 12.59 48.02
C LEU A 534 -13.17 13.16 46.60
N ILE A 535 -12.99 12.30 45.59
CA ILE A 535 -12.92 12.72 44.17
C ILE A 535 -14.28 13.22 43.68
N ASP A 536 -15.36 12.53 44.04
CA ASP A 536 -16.72 12.96 43.69
C ASP A 536 -17.05 14.33 44.32
N ARG A 537 -16.55 14.60 45.53
CA ARG A 537 -16.64 15.93 46.16
C ARG A 537 -15.80 16.99 45.44
N LEU A 538 -14.62 16.66 44.92
CA LEU A 538 -13.80 17.60 44.14
C LEU A 538 -14.44 17.95 42.80
N LYS A 539 -15.10 16.97 42.14
CA LYS A 539 -15.84 17.20 40.88
C LYS A 539 -16.97 18.21 41.02
N LEU A 540 -17.56 18.30 42.21
CA LEU A 540 -18.67 19.21 42.52
C LEU A 540 -18.21 20.54 43.14
N ASP A 541 -16.91 20.74 43.36
CA ASP A 541 -16.39 21.95 44.00
C ASP A 541 -16.40 23.15 43.03
N PRO A 542 -16.97 24.31 43.43
CA PRO A 542 -17.15 25.46 42.54
C PRO A 542 -15.83 26.14 42.15
N ASP A 543 -14.80 26.10 43.00
CA ASP A 543 -13.50 26.71 42.69
C ASP A 543 -12.78 25.89 41.61
N ILE A 544 -12.88 24.57 41.70
CA ILE A 544 -12.33 23.61 40.75
C ILE A 544 -13.02 23.73 39.39
N ALA A 545 -14.35 23.77 39.39
CA ALA A 545 -15.14 23.95 38.17
C ALA A 545 -14.87 25.32 37.51
N GLY A 546 -14.67 26.37 38.32
CA GLY A 546 -14.33 27.71 37.83
C GLY A 546 -12.98 27.78 37.12
N LEU A 547 -11.94 27.15 37.69
CA LEU A 547 -10.62 27.06 37.06
C LEU A 547 -10.63 26.15 35.82
N GLU A 548 -11.38 25.04 35.84
CA GLU A 548 -11.52 24.18 34.67
C GLU A 548 -12.13 24.93 33.48
N LYS A 549 -13.20 25.70 33.72
CA LYS A 549 -13.80 26.57 32.70
C LYS A 549 -12.80 27.61 32.17
N THR A 550 -11.95 28.15 33.04
CA THR A 550 -10.89 29.09 32.66
C THR A 550 -9.83 28.42 31.76
N ILE A 551 -9.41 27.20 32.08
CA ILE A 551 -8.48 26.40 31.26
C ILE A 551 -9.09 26.14 29.89
N GLN A 552 -10.34 25.67 29.84
CA GLN A 552 -11.05 25.40 28.58
C GLN A 552 -11.16 26.66 27.71
N GLN A 553 -11.51 27.80 28.30
CA GLN A 553 -11.59 29.07 27.58
C GLN A 553 -10.23 29.50 27.01
N LYS A 554 -9.14 29.40 27.79
CA LYS A 554 -7.78 29.72 27.31
C LYS A 554 -7.33 28.79 26.19
N VAL A 555 -7.59 27.48 26.30
CA VAL A 555 -7.30 26.52 25.22
C VAL A 555 -8.08 26.86 23.95
N ILE A 556 -9.37 27.19 24.06
CA ILE A 556 -10.19 27.59 22.90
C ILE A 556 -9.63 28.87 22.25
N THR A 557 -9.23 29.87 23.03
CA THR A 557 -8.62 31.11 22.54
C THR A 557 -7.31 30.85 21.80
N ILE A 558 -6.43 30.03 22.38
CA ILE A 558 -5.16 29.61 21.77
C ILE A 558 -5.40 28.88 20.44
N LEU A 559 -6.36 27.94 20.41
CA LEU A 559 -6.72 27.18 19.22
C LEU A 559 -7.27 28.07 18.11
N LYS A 560 -8.16 29.02 18.45
CA LYS A 560 -8.71 30.01 17.49
C LYS A 560 -7.63 30.93 16.92
N ALA A 561 -6.65 31.34 17.71
CA ALA A 561 -5.56 32.19 17.27
C ALA A 561 -4.50 31.43 16.45
N SER A 562 -4.51 30.10 16.40
CA SER A 562 -3.54 29.30 15.64
C SER A 562 -4.05 29.01 14.22
N LYS A 563 -3.47 29.67 13.20
CA LYS A 563 -3.76 29.38 11.77
C LYS A 563 -3.18 28.03 11.30
N ALA A 564 -2.40 27.34 12.13
CA ALA A 564 -1.77 26.08 11.79
C ALA A 564 -2.71 24.90 12.07
N ASN A 565 -3.30 24.35 11.01
CA ASN A 565 -4.01 23.07 11.00
C ASN A 565 -3.04 21.89 11.25
N ARG A 566 -2.38 21.83 12.41
CA ARG A 566 -1.64 20.63 12.84
C ARG A 566 -2.54 19.80 13.75
N PRO A 567 -3.04 18.63 13.29
CA PRO A 567 -3.98 17.80 14.07
C PRO A 567 -3.39 17.30 15.40
N LYS A 568 -2.07 17.17 15.50
CA LYS A 568 -1.37 16.75 16.73
C LYS A 568 -1.47 17.80 17.84
N THR A 569 -1.17 19.07 17.56
CA THR A 569 -1.24 20.16 18.55
C THR A 569 -2.68 20.40 19.05
N LYS A 570 -3.69 20.22 18.18
CA LYS A 570 -5.11 20.23 18.57
C LYS A 570 -5.45 19.12 19.56
N LYS A 571 -4.90 17.91 19.35
CA LYS A 571 -5.09 16.77 20.24
C LYS A 571 -4.43 17.00 21.61
N SER A 572 -3.19 17.48 21.65
CA SER A 572 -2.46 17.72 22.90
C SER A 572 -3.10 18.84 23.74
N LEU A 573 -3.50 19.95 23.12
CA LEU A 573 -4.22 21.03 23.79
C LEU A 573 -5.63 20.61 24.23
N GLY A 574 -6.30 19.77 23.44
CA GLY A 574 -7.58 19.16 23.82
C GLY A 574 -7.48 18.26 25.05
N CYS A 575 -6.38 17.50 25.17
CA CYS A 575 -6.11 16.71 26.36
C CYS A 575 -5.75 17.55 27.61
N ILE A 576 -5.14 18.74 27.44
CA ILE A 576 -4.89 19.68 28.55
C ILE A 576 -6.20 20.31 29.05
N ALA A 577 -7.18 20.52 28.16
CA ALA A 577 -8.50 21.02 28.51
C ALA A 577 -9.35 20.00 29.30
N GLN A 578 -9.02 18.72 29.20
CA GLN A 578 -9.65 17.62 29.95
C GLN A 578 -8.78 17.30 31.18
N VAL A 579 -8.88 18.10 32.23
CA VAL A 579 -8.20 17.81 33.51
C VAL A 579 -8.81 16.54 34.10
N ASN A 580 -8.13 15.41 33.94
CA ASN A 580 -8.68 14.09 34.25
C ASN A 580 -8.57 13.78 35.75
N LEU A 581 -9.64 14.07 36.50
CA LEU A 581 -9.81 13.70 37.91
C LEU A 581 -9.83 12.18 38.15
N ASP A 582 -10.18 11.39 37.14
CA ASP A 582 -10.21 9.92 37.22
C ASP A 582 -8.78 9.34 37.34
N LYS A 583 -7.77 10.03 36.77
CA LYS A 583 -6.35 9.67 36.96
C LYS A 583 -5.81 9.99 38.36
N TYR A 584 -6.45 10.89 39.11
CA TYR A 584 -6.13 11.11 40.52
C TYR A 584 -6.77 10.04 41.40
N GLN A 585 -7.97 9.59 41.02
CA GLN A 585 -8.65 8.48 41.68
C GLN A 585 -7.80 7.20 41.64
N GLU A 586 -7.20 6.87 40.49
CA GLU A 586 -6.31 5.71 40.34
C GLU A 586 -5.09 5.73 41.29
N GLN A 587 -4.61 6.91 41.69
CA GLN A 587 -3.47 7.03 42.60
C GLN A 587 -3.88 7.09 44.07
N LEU A 588 -5.00 7.72 44.39
CA LEU A 588 -5.52 7.79 45.76
C LEU A 588 -6.00 6.44 46.27
N VAL A 589 -6.42 5.54 45.37
CA VAL A 589 -6.80 4.15 45.68
C VAL A 589 -5.61 3.33 46.23
N ASN A 590 -4.36 3.76 45.97
CA ASN A 590 -3.14 3.07 46.40
C ASN A 590 -2.48 3.68 47.66
N ILE A 591 -3.09 4.70 48.28
CA ILE A 591 -2.57 5.34 49.50
C ILE A 591 -3.28 4.75 50.73
N ASP A 592 -2.53 4.47 51.80
CA ASP A 592 -3.10 3.95 53.04
C ASP A 592 -4.10 4.94 53.68
N GLU A 593 -5.12 4.45 54.37
CA GLU A 593 -6.23 5.26 54.89
C GLU A 593 -5.78 6.31 55.91
N HIS A 594 -4.73 6.01 56.67
CA HIS A 594 -4.12 6.94 57.62
C HIS A 594 -3.18 7.97 56.96
N GLN A 595 -2.90 7.82 55.66
CA GLN A 595 -2.07 8.72 54.86
C GLN A 595 -2.88 9.45 53.79
N LEU A 596 -4.17 9.16 53.65
CA LEU A 596 -5.08 9.84 52.74
C LEU A 596 -5.14 11.34 53.09
N PRO A 597 -4.84 12.24 52.13
CA PRO A 597 -4.94 13.67 52.37
C PRO A 597 -6.35 14.05 52.79
N THR A 598 -6.47 15.01 53.70
CA THR A 598 -7.77 15.65 53.97
C THR A 598 -8.33 16.26 52.68
N PHE A 599 -9.66 16.36 52.58
CA PHE A 599 -10.32 16.97 51.43
C PHE A 599 -9.73 18.36 51.11
N GLU A 600 -9.46 19.18 52.13
CA GLU A 600 -8.89 20.52 51.91
C GLU A 600 -7.46 20.50 51.40
N ARG A 601 -6.65 19.55 51.86
CA ARG A 601 -5.30 19.39 51.33
C ARG A 601 -5.32 18.90 49.88
N LEU A 602 -6.24 17.98 49.57
CA LEU A 602 -6.45 17.47 48.22
C LEU A 602 -6.95 18.57 47.26
N LYS A 603 -7.90 19.39 47.72
CA LYS A 603 -8.42 20.56 47.02
C LYS A 603 -7.31 21.58 46.75
N GLU A 604 -6.50 21.92 47.76
CA GLU A 604 -5.39 22.86 47.60
C GLU A 604 -4.36 22.39 46.56
N LEU A 605 -4.02 21.10 46.58
CA LEU A 605 -3.12 20.49 45.60
C LEU A 605 -3.71 20.56 44.18
N PHE A 606 -5.00 20.25 44.03
CA PHE A 606 -5.66 20.29 42.73
C PHE A 606 -5.78 21.71 42.17
N LEU A 607 -6.19 22.68 43.00
CA LEU A 607 -6.23 24.09 42.62
C LEU A 607 -4.84 24.62 42.23
N THR A 608 -3.79 24.21 42.95
CA THR A 608 -2.40 24.57 42.62
C THR A 608 -1.99 24.01 41.26
N GLN A 609 -2.38 22.78 40.95
CA GLN A 609 -2.13 22.17 39.64
C GLN A 609 -2.88 22.88 38.51
N GLN A 610 -4.16 23.19 38.69
CA GLN A 610 -4.93 23.95 37.70
C GLN A 610 -4.35 25.35 37.47
N ARG A 611 -3.90 26.05 38.52
CA ARG A 611 -3.19 27.34 38.40
C ARG A 611 -1.89 27.21 37.63
N ASN A 612 -1.11 26.15 37.85
CA ASN A 612 0.11 25.89 37.09
C ASN A 612 -0.18 25.63 35.60
N VAL A 613 -1.28 24.94 35.28
CA VAL A 613 -1.72 24.75 33.89
C VAL A 613 -2.13 26.07 33.24
N ILE A 614 -2.86 26.92 33.97
CA ILE A 614 -3.23 28.27 33.48
C ILE A 614 -1.98 29.09 33.17
N HIS A 615 -1.01 29.12 34.10
CA HIS A 615 0.24 29.85 33.92
C HIS A 615 1.08 29.30 32.75
N PHE A 616 1.08 27.97 32.56
CA PHE A 616 1.70 27.34 31.41
C PHE A 616 1.08 27.81 30.08
N LEU A 617 -0.26 27.87 30.00
CA LEU A 617 -0.96 28.36 28.81
C LEU A 617 -0.66 29.83 28.52
N GLU A 618 -0.50 30.66 29.55
CA GLU A 618 -0.14 32.08 29.42
C GLU A 618 1.28 32.27 28.88
N LEU A 619 2.25 31.53 29.41
CA LEU A 619 3.62 31.57 28.92
C LEU A 619 3.73 31.05 27.48
N TRP A 620 2.93 30.05 27.12
CA TRP A 620 2.86 29.53 25.76
C TRP A 620 2.30 30.55 24.77
N ASP A 621 1.24 31.27 25.14
CA ASP A 621 0.66 32.34 24.31
C ASP A 621 1.64 33.52 24.18
N ASN A 622 2.31 33.91 25.27
CA ASN A 622 3.37 34.92 25.26
C ASN A 622 4.56 34.54 24.36
N LEU A 623 4.96 33.26 24.35
CA LEU A 623 6.03 32.77 23.49
C LEU A 623 5.65 32.94 22.01
N LYS A 624 4.40 32.65 21.65
CA LYS A 624 3.89 32.81 20.29
C LYS A 624 3.90 34.29 19.85
N ASP A 625 3.46 35.20 20.71
CA ASP A 625 3.49 36.64 20.43
C ASP A 625 4.92 37.16 20.23
N ILE A 626 5.87 36.74 21.08
CA ILE A 626 7.27 37.16 20.95
C ILE A 626 7.91 36.57 19.68
N THR A 627 7.54 35.34 19.30
CA THR A 627 8.05 34.69 18.08
C THR A 627 7.53 35.35 16.81
N THR A 628 6.29 35.86 16.82
CA THR A 628 5.75 36.64 15.70
C THR A 628 6.36 38.05 15.60
N GLN A 629 6.74 38.67 16.72
CA GLN A 629 7.47 39.95 16.73
C GLN A 629 8.90 39.83 16.19
N GLY A 630 9.58 38.70 16.44
CA GLY A 630 10.93 38.42 15.92
C GLY A 630 11.04 38.32 14.39
N SER A 631 9.90 38.21 13.69
CA SER A 631 9.81 38.14 12.22
C SER A 631 9.73 39.51 11.53
N ARG A 632 9.65 40.62 12.29
CA ARG A 632 9.61 41.99 11.73
C ARG A 632 11.04 42.56 11.56
N ARG A 633 11.20 43.66 10.80
CA ARG A 633 12.49 44.39 10.73
C ARG A 633 12.73 45.09 12.07
N ILE A 634 13.66 44.55 12.87
CA ILE A 634 14.04 45.07 14.20
C ILE A 634 15.57 45.17 14.34
N SER A 635 16.00 46.08 15.21
CA SER A 635 17.42 46.36 15.47
C SER A 635 18.14 45.15 16.09
N ALA A 636 19.47 45.14 16.05
CA ALA A 636 20.27 44.06 16.64
C ALA A 636 20.11 43.97 18.17
N LYS A 637 19.94 45.12 18.84
CA LYS A 637 19.74 45.20 20.30
C LYS A 637 18.37 44.63 20.71
N GLU A 638 17.31 44.97 19.97
CA GLU A 638 15.96 44.42 20.20
C GLU A 638 15.90 42.92 19.90
N ARG A 639 16.62 42.44 18.89
CA ARG A 639 16.70 41.00 18.59
C ARG A 639 17.34 40.20 19.71
N ASN A 640 18.40 40.72 20.33
CA ASN A 640 19.04 40.05 21.47
C ASN A 640 18.15 40.07 22.71
N ALA A 641 17.40 41.16 22.94
CA ALA A 641 16.41 41.23 24.02
C ALA A 641 15.26 40.23 23.81
N ILE A 642 14.74 40.11 22.57
CA ILE A 642 13.70 39.14 22.20
C ILE A 642 14.19 37.70 22.40
N LYS A 643 15.41 37.36 21.95
CA LYS A 643 16.00 36.04 22.19
C LYS A 643 16.19 35.74 23.66
N GLY A 644 16.67 36.71 24.44
CA GLY A 644 16.81 36.57 25.90
C GLY A 644 15.46 36.30 26.57
N ARG A 645 14.41 37.03 26.17
CA ARG A 645 13.06 36.82 26.68
C ARG A 645 12.45 35.48 26.25
N GLN A 646 12.69 35.04 25.02
CA GLN A 646 12.28 33.71 24.55
C GLN A 646 12.93 32.60 25.38
N GLN A 647 14.24 32.68 25.62
CA GLN A 647 14.94 31.68 26.42
C GLN A 647 14.44 31.67 27.87
N GLN A 648 14.14 32.85 28.44
CA GLN A 648 13.55 32.94 29.77
C GLN A 648 12.19 32.22 29.84
N ILE A 649 11.31 32.45 28.85
CA ILE A 649 9.99 31.80 28.80
C ILE A 649 10.14 30.28 28.61
N ILE A 650 11.08 29.81 27.78
CA ILE A 650 11.36 28.39 27.59
C ILE A 650 11.84 27.75 28.92
N ASN A 651 12.72 28.43 29.64
CA ASN A 651 13.21 27.96 30.94
C ASN A 651 12.08 27.91 31.99
N GLU A 652 11.22 28.92 32.02
CA GLU A 652 10.05 28.99 32.92
C GLU A 652 9.01 27.91 32.57
N LEU A 653 8.75 27.65 31.29
CA LEU A 653 7.92 26.55 30.81
C LEU A 653 8.49 25.20 31.26
N GLY A 654 9.80 24.98 31.08
CA GLY A 654 10.47 23.76 31.53
C GLY A 654 10.40 23.55 33.05
N ALA A 655 10.53 24.63 33.83
CA ALA A 655 10.38 24.58 35.29
C ALA A 655 8.93 24.28 35.71
N LEU A 656 7.92 24.84 35.02
CA LEU A 656 6.51 24.55 35.27
C LEU A 656 6.14 23.13 34.87
N THR A 657 6.64 22.61 33.74
CA THR A 657 6.39 21.24 33.32
C THR A 657 6.90 20.24 34.37
N LYS A 658 8.03 20.52 35.04
CA LYS A 658 8.53 19.69 36.15
C LYS A 658 7.64 19.73 37.41
N LYS A 659 6.82 20.76 37.58
CA LYS A 659 5.88 20.93 38.72
C LYS A 659 4.47 20.39 38.41
N LEU A 660 4.19 20.03 37.16
CA LEU A 660 2.91 19.44 36.75
C LEU A 660 2.85 17.94 37.09
N TYR A 661 1.65 17.41 37.26
CA TYR A 661 1.38 16.00 37.54
C TYR A 661 1.92 15.05 36.44
N LEU A 662 2.47 13.88 36.82
CA LEU A 662 3.22 12.91 35.96
C LEU A 662 2.52 12.54 34.62
N PRO A 663 1.23 12.15 34.59
CA PRO A 663 0.50 11.92 33.34
C PRO A 663 0.37 13.16 32.44
N LEU A 664 0.33 14.36 33.02
CA LEU A 664 0.37 15.63 32.27
C LEU A 664 1.80 15.94 31.80
N GLN A 665 2.82 15.59 32.60
CA GLN A 665 4.21 15.70 32.18
C GLN A 665 4.50 14.83 30.96
N ASP A 666 4.05 13.58 30.93
CA ASP A 666 4.33 12.68 29.81
C ASP A 666 3.63 13.11 28.52
N LEU A 667 2.41 13.65 28.65
CA LEU A 667 1.67 14.23 27.53
C LEU A 667 2.33 15.51 27.00
N LEU A 668 2.81 16.38 27.89
CA LEU A 668 3.51 17.63 27.54
C LEU A 668 4.94 17.37 27.04
N LYS A 669 5.65 16.38 27.58
CA LYS A 669 6.98 15.95 27.14
C LYS A 669 6.95 15.37 25.73
N GLN A 670 5.92 14.60 25.37
CA GLN A 670 5.85 14.00 24.03
C GLN A 670 5.60 15.02 22.91
N ASP A 671 4.81 16.06 23.16
CA ASP A 671 4.37 16.96 22.08
C ASP A 671 4.96 18.36 22.18
N VAL A 672 5.08 18.94 23.38
CA VAL A 672 5.59 20.32 23.55
C VAL A 672 7.11 20.34 23.54
N LEU A 673 7.80 19.43 24.25
CA LEU A 673 9.26 19.35 24.16
C LEU A 673 9.73 18.95 22.76
N LYS A 674 9.03 18.02 22.09
CA LYS A 674 9.35 17.71 20.68
C LYS A 674 9.07 18.90 19.75
N SER A 675 8.00 19.66 19.97
CA SER A 675 7.74 20.88 19.18
C SER A 675 8.78 21.96 19.47
N ILE A 676 9.28 22.06 20.70
CA ILE A 676 10.38 22.96 21.09
C ILE A 676 11.70 22.50 20.44
N ASP A 677 12.04 21.22 20.50
CA ASP A 677 13.22 20.65 19.84
C ASP A 677 13.16 20.82 18.31
N GLU A 678 11.98 20.62 17.70
CA GLU A 678 11.74 20.89 16.28
C GLU A 678 11.88 22.39 15.95
N LEU A 679 11.40 23.28 16.83
CA LEU A 679 11.57 24.73 16.69
C LEU A 679 13.04 25.16 16.83
N GLU A 680 13.79 24.56 17.75
CA GLU A 680 15.23 24.79 17.90
C GLU A 680 16.01 24.26 16.70
N LYS A 681 15.65 23.08 16.20
CA LYS A 681 16.27 22.48 15.02
C LYS A 681 15.98 23.30 13.76
N THR A 682 14.74 23.72 13.54
CA THR A 682 14.37 24.58 12.40
C THR A 682 15.01 25.96 12.50
N SER A 683 15.12 26.54 13.71
CA SER A 683 15.86 27.79 13.95
C SER A 683 17.35 27.65 13.61
N SER A 684 17.97 26.52 13.99
CA SER A 684 19.37 26.19 13.66
C SER A 684 19.59 25.99 12.16
N GLU A 685 18.67 25.28 11.48
CA GLU A 685 18.71 25.08 10.02
C GLU A 685 18.51 26.40 9.25
N LEU A 686 17.64 27.29 9.74
CA LEU A 686 17.46 28.65 9.22
C LEU A 686 18.72 29.50 9.40
N ALA A 687 19.42 29.38 10.52
CA ALA A 687 20.70 30.06 10.73
C ALA A 687 21.75 29.57 9.73
N LYS A 688 21.86 28.25 9.50
CA LYS A 688 22.80 27.66 8.54
C LYS A 688 22.49 28.04 7.10
N THR A 689 21.21 28.03 6.69
CA THR A 689 20.81 28.48 5.35
C THR A 689 21.08 29.96 5.13
N ARG A 690 20.90 30.78 6.17
CA ARG A 690 21.23 32.21 6.10
C ARG A 690 22.74 32.46 5.99
N GLU A 691 23.57 31.68 6.67
CA GLU A 691 25.03 31.74 6.50
C GLU A 691 25.46 31.32 5.08
N ARG A 692 24.83 30.27 4.52
CA ARG A 692 25.06 29.86 3.12
C ARG A 692 24.68 30.97 2.15
N LEU A 693 23.53 31.61 2.33
CA LEU A 693 23.10 32.74 1.50
C LEU A 693 24.07 33.92 1.58
N GLU A 694 24.64 34.20 2.76
CA GLU A 694 25.64 35.26 2.90
C GLU A 694 26.95 34.91 2.16
N LYS A 695 27.38 33.64 2.20
CA LYS A 695 28.52 33.16 1.40
C LYS A 695 28.26 33.29 -0.09
N THR A 696 27.10 32.86 -0.57
CA THR A 696 26.71 33.00 -1.99
C THR A 696 26.63 34.46 -2.41
N ARG A 697 26.13 35.35 -1.53
CA ARG A 697 26.11 36.80 -1.78
C ARG A 697 27.52 37.37 -1.95
N ASN A 698 28.46 36.95 -1.13
CA ASN A 698 29.86 37.36 -1.23
C ASN A 698 30.54 36.81 -2.49
N GLU A 699 30.24 35.58 -2.89
CA GLU A 699 30.71 35.00 -4.16
C GLU A 699 30.16 35.75 -5.37
N LEU A 700 28.87 36.11 -5.37
CA LEU A 700 28.27 36.93 -6.42
C LEU A 700 28.91 38.32 -6.51
N ALA A 701 29.29 38.92 -5.39
CA ALA A 701 30.03 40.18 -5.38
C ALA A 701 31.41 40.04 -6.04
N ARG A 702 32.14 38.94 -5.77
CA ARG A 702 33.43 38.64 -6.42
C ARG A 702 33.29 38.39 -7.92
N ILE A 703 32.26 37.63 -8.33
CA ILE A 703 31.97 37.41 -9.77
C ILE A 703 31.68 38.74 -10.46
N ARG A 704 30.91 39.62 -9.83
CA ARG A 704 30.61 40.95 -10.37
C ARG A 704 31.88 41.79 -10.56
N GLU A 705 32.80 41.76 -9.60
CA GLU A 705 34.10 42.43 -9.71
C GLU A 705 34.97 41.82 -10.83
N GLY A 706 34.95 40.50 -10.99
CA GLY A 706 35.63 39.80 -12.09
C GLY A 706 35.08 40.18 -13.47
N ILE A 707 33.76 40.31 -13.60
CA ILE A 707 33.10 40.78 -14.83
C ILE A 707 33.49 42.22 -15.16
N GLU A 708 33.59 43.10 -14.16
CA GLU A 708 34.09 44.47 -14.37
C GLU A 708 35.53 44.50 -14.87
N LYS A 709 36.42 43.70 -14.28
CA LYS A 709 37.82 43.59 -14.75
C LYS A 709 37.89 43.10 -16.20
N ALA A 710 37.13 42.05 -16.54
CA ALA A 710 37.08 41.53 -17.90
C ALA A 710 36.54 42.57 -18.91
N ARG A 711 35.55 43.38 -18.51
CA ARG A 711 35.05 44.48 -19.35
C ARG A 711 36.12 45.54 -19.60
N ASN A 712 36.89 45.90 -18.59
CA ASN A 712 37.96 46.89 -18.72
C ASN A 712 39.11 46.38 -19.62
N GLU A 713 39.49 45.11 -19.49
CA GLU A 713 40.47 44.50 -20.39
C GLU A 713 39.96 44.43 -21.83
N LEU A 714 38.68 44.06 -22.05
CA LEU A 714 38.08 44.07 -23.38
C LEU A 714 38.09 45.47 -24.02
N ALA A 715 37.86 46.52 -23.22
CA ALA A 715 37.93 47.91 -23.68
C ALA A 715 39.34 48.28 -24.15
N LYS A 716 40.39 47.91 -23.39
CA LYS A 716 41.79 48.11 -23.79
C LYS A 716 42.14 47.36 -25.07
N THR A 717 41.70 46.10 -25.20
CA THR A 717 41.94 45.32 -26.43
C THR A 717 41.28 45.97 -27.64
N LYS A 718 40.07 46.52 -27.45
CA LYS A 718 39.36 47.25 -28.52
C LYS A 718 40.11 48.52 -28.93
N GLU A 719 40.63 49.30 -27.99
CA GLU A 719 41.50 50.45 -28.28
C GLU A 719 42.79 50.04 -29.01
N GLY A 720 43.42 48.92 -28.60
CA GLY A 720 44.59 48.37 -29.28
C GLY A 720 44.30 47.99 -30.73
N ILE A 721 43.16 47.35 -31.00
CA ILE A 721 42.73 47.01 -32.36
C ILE A 721 42.46 48.26 -33.21
N GLU A 722 41.91 49.32 -32.63
CA GLU A 722 41.72 50.59 -33.36
C GLU A 722 43.05 51.23 -33.74
N LYS A 723 44.03 51.28 -32.82
CA LYS A 723 45.38 51.77 -33.14
C LYS A 723 46.04 50.99 -34.26
N VAL A 724 45.97 49.66 -34.24
CA VAL A 724 46.52 48.81 -35.31
C VAL A 724 45.83 49.06 -36.65
N LYS A 725 44.52 49.35 -36.65
CA LYS A 725 43.80 49.72 -37.88
C LYS A 725 44.24 51.08 -38.42
N GLU A 726 44.51 52.06 -37.56
CA GLU A 726 45.04 53.36 -37.96
C GLU A 726 46.47 53.24 -38.51
N GLU A 727 47.35 52.52 -37.81
CA GLU A 727 48.72 52.24 -38.27
C GLU A 727 48.73 51.52 -39.62
N LYS A 728 47.83 50.55 -39.81
CA LYS A 728 47.68 49.86 -41.09
C LYS A 728 47.26 50.82 -42.21
N LYS A 729 46.29 51.71 -41.98
CA LYS A 729 45.90 52.75 -42.95
C LYS A 729 47.05 53.69 -43.28
N GLU A 730 47.84 54.08 -42.30
CA GLU A 730 49.02 54.94 -42.48
C GLU A 730 50.08 54.23 -43.35
N SER A 731 50.33 52.94 -43.08
CA SER A 731 51.28 52.12 -43.86
C SER A 731 50.84 51.90 -45.31
N GLU A 732 49.54 51.68 -45.55
CA GLU A 732 48.98 51.58 -46.90
C GLU A 732 49.12 52.91 -47.66
N LYS A 733 48.94 54.04 -46.97
CA LYS A 733 49.12 55.38 -47.55
C LYS A 733 50.59 55.65 -47.91
N GLN A 734 51.53 55.20 -47.08
CA GLN A 734 52.97 55.29 -47.36
C GLN A 734 53.39 54.38 -48.52
N GLN A 735 52.83 53.17 -48.64
CA GLN A 735 53.09 52.29 -49.78
C GLN A 735 52.55 52.86 -51.10
N VAL A 736 51.36 53.48 -51.09
CA VAL A 736 50.82 54.16 -52.28
C VAL A 736 51.70 55.35 -52.69
N ASN A 737 52.24 56.10 -51.73
CA ASN A 737 53.16 57.19 -52.01
C ASN A 737 54.52 56.70 -52.53
N ALA A 738 55.06 55.59 -51.99
CA ALA A 738 56.29 54.97 -52.46
C ALA A 738 56.15 54.37 -53.87
N ALA A 739 54.99 53.79 -54.20
CA ALA A 739 54.68 53.29 -55.54
C ALA A 739 54.58 54.44 -56.56
N ARG A 740 54.08 55.62 -56.16
CA ARG A 740 54.06 56.83 -57.00
C ARG A 740 55.45 57.42 -57.24
N ALA A 741 56.35 57.33 -56.26
CA ALA A 741 57.74 57.79 -56.39
C ALA A 741 58.62 56.84 -57.22
N SER A 742 58.24 55.56 -57.33
CA SER A 742 59.00 54.53 -58.07
C SER A 742 58.69 54.50 -59.58
N GLN A 743 57.69 55.25 -60.07
CA GLN A 743 57.38 55.37 -61.50
C GLN A 743 58.12 56.52 -62.22
N SER A 744 58.89 57.35 -61.51
CA SER A 744 59.56 58.54 -62.06
C SER A 744 61.11 58.46 -62.11
N GLY A 745 61.73 57.30 -61.95
CA GLY A 745 63.19 57.19 -61.86
C GLY A 745 63.78 55.88 -62.40
N LEU A 746 63.44 55.51 -63.63
CA LEU A 746 64.16 54.50 -64.42
C LEU A 746 65.30 55.21 -65.16
N PHE A 747 66.56 55.07 -64.71
CA PHE A 747 67.76 54.93 -65.57
C PHE A 747 69.04 54.76 -64.72
N ALA A 748 69.84 53.73 -65.11
CA ALA A 748 71.25 53.45 -64.77
C ALA A 748 71.58 53.13 -63.29
N SER A 749 71.89 51.90 -62.86
CA SER A 749 72.87 50.85 -63.26
C SER A 749 73.98 50.71 -62.21
N SER A 750 74.25 49.44 -61.88
CA SER A 750 75.44 48.84 -61.23
C SER A 750 75.87 49.36 -59.87
N ASP A 751 75.79 48.51 -58.84
CA ASP A 751 76.99 47.86 -58.31
C ASP A 751 76.70 46.75 -57.28
N LYS A 752 77.57 45.74 -57.31
CA LYS A 752 77.74 44.58 -56.42
C LYS A 752 78.63 44.98 -55.22
N PRO A 753 79.03 44.07 -54.28
CA PRO A 753 78.37 42.90 -53.68
C PRO A 753 78.64 42.78 -52.14
N GLY A 754 77.91 41.86 -51.48
CA GLY A 754 78.57 40.81 -50.68
C GLY A 754 78.69 40.94 -49.15
N SER A 755 78.60 39.74 -48.53
CA SER A 755 79.03 39.32 -47.18
C SER A 755 78.14 39.78 -46.00
N ASP A 756 78.00 39.08 -44.88
CA ASP A 756 78.18 37.71 -44.39
C ASP A 756 77.72 37.75 -42.90
N ALA A 757 77.72 36.60 -42.22
CA ALA A 757 77.60 36.38 -40.75
C ALA A 757 76.16 36.16 -40.22
N GLN A 758 75.79 34.92 -39.85
CA GLN A 758 76.04 34.23 -38.56
C GLN A 758 75.29 34.91 -37.39
N SER A 759 74.20 34.36 -36.84
CA SER A 759 74.02 33.16 -35.98
C SER A 759 73.73 33.59 -34.54
N ALA A 760 72.57 33.22 -33.99
CA ALA A 760 72.38 32.76 -32.60
C ALA A 760 70.88 32.62 -32.24
N ILE A 761 70.61 31.56 -31.48
CA ILE A 761 69.35 31.07 -30.90
C ILE A 761 69.06 31.87 -29.60
N PRO A 762 67.84 31.90 -29.02
CA PRO A 762 67.54 30.93 -27.95
C PRO A 762 66.07 30.46 -27.86
N GLN A 763 65.91 29.24 -27.33
CA GLN A 763 64.73 28.76 -26.61
C GLN A 763 64.57 29.45 -25.24
N ALA A 764 63.34 29.59 -24.74
CA ALA A 764 62.94 29.32 -23.34
C ALA A 764 61.42 29.47 -23.16
N GLY A 765 60.80 28.60 -22.36
CA GLY A 765 59.44 28.75 -21.80
C GLY A 765 59.41 29.70 -20.58
N PRO A 766 58.37 29.72 -19.73
CA PRO A 766 57.31 28.72 -19.51
C PRO A 766 55.98 29.01 -20.20
#